data_AF-A0A7C3MBY8-F1
#
_entry.id   AF-A0A7C3MBY8-F1
#
_cell.length_a   1.000
_cell.length_b   1.000
_cell.length_c   1.000
_cell.angle_alpha   90.00
_cell.angle_beta   90.00
_cell.angle_gamma   90.00
#
_symmetry.space_group_name_H-M   'P 1'
#
loop_
_entity.id
_entity.type
_entity.pdbx_description
1 polymer ?
#
loop_
_entity_poly.entity_id
_entity_poly.type
_entity_poly.pdbx_seq_one_letter_code
_entity_poly.pdbx_strand_id
1 'polypeptide(L)'
;MNRFYQIDSARISLREYWWGTKSPLVVIGWLLKLLGIRLPASTDDPNTESTLPFLVEELPHDVGAKFAPVAAKLQELGFIEPVYHIFNDPGSRTLISWATFRHSSGKYFARIHNRIWQFAQKPDRGVFVMLFTEFADGTFLVSSSGKPDLATPGSVQMNWMPKVALEQLWAKHQQLTAQFGERKMIAPVTSRDQLIAASERHHVLLRDFNLQRGVFRPRTQAENAKADEYAKNIEQAKAAGFEHAEVLAELERLQSKAQKPNWWTTILVLGATLVVFAALGAARWDWEFTLLIIPVLLLHEAGHWLAMRIFRYRNLRMFFIPLFGAAVTGQNWNVPGWKKALVSLAGPLPGLVLGMALAIAGWALKVPVLGGLAALLLFINWFNLLPILPLDGGHVLQATLFCRNRWLDFGFRIAAVLFLLLLSAIGVAKVFMYIAIVFAVGLPVAFKLSKVTDRLRRQALPAPPPDEDRIPQETAQAIITALKTEFPKGVNNKTLASYALNVFETLNAKPPSVPATLGLLALHAGALVIVPLFGLVLLLALRGTEIAQLARALAAQPKYSVECGSWQAWPDKPDAGKGKETRNLLIATFDNPQLAKVTFARLTNQLPHMARFGLFGSTLLLSLPATDAVAQERWFTELQTLTTNVFVVPTNQPLIVTVRVVAPNNTTAANIARDLQDYFIADLQHELLPPWAPEAQKPAFEKYRTARRSWRRIQREMLTAWDDPAMSEIEKKFADAARRHSSEELERITRERENLLVQLQAMVRERLRTNVVNPIDPELLDLDARYTSVLHARYASKHWTNTAEHTAIIKQIALKLGPIAHGSGTENDSSAAYSTAFGSMTRRNEIIEIYSLSFKDPMRGLPAFVDWLCRHGCTKIKYEFISRKSFLEDESEHENN
;
A
#
# COMPACT_ATOMS: atom_id res chain seq x y z
N MET A 1 61.82 -1.82 -1.57
CA MET A 1 60.37 -1.52 -1.50
C MET A 1 59.66 -2.79 -1.06
N ASN A 2 59.03 -2.77 0.12
CA ASN A 2 58.29 -3.91 0.66
C ASN A 2 57.03 -4.13 -0.18
N ARG A 3 57.06 -5.09 -1.09
CA ARG A 3 55.94 -5.35 -2.03
C ARG A 3 54.94 -6.30 -1.39
N PHE A 4 53.75 -5.78 -1.10
CA PHE A 4 52.57 -6.58 -0.78
C PHE A 4 51.78 -6.93 -2.04
N TYR A 5 51.29 -8.15 -2.09
CA TYR A 5 50.36 -8.66 -3.09
C TYR A 5 48.91 -8.29 -2.75
N GLN A 6 48.03 -8.36 -3.74
CA GLN A 6 46.59 -8.35 -3.52
C GLN A 6 46.09 -9.78 -3.36
N ILE A 7 45.18 -10.00 -2.40
CA ILE A 7 44.52 -11.28 -2.20
C ILE A 7 43.27 -11.33 -3.09
N ASP A 8 43.19 -12.29 -4.00
CA ASP A 8 42.03 -12.50 -4.87
C ASP A 8 41.09 -13.55 -4.25
N SER A 9 40.05 -13.07 -3.56
CA SER A 9 39.08 -13.94 -2.89
C SER A 9 38.31 -14.84 -3.85
N ALA A 10 38.24 -14.51 -5.15
CA ALA A 10 37.58 -15.33 -6.14
C ALA A 10 38.40 -16.58 -6.50
N ARG A 11 39.70 -16.61 -6.16
CA ARG A 11 40.59 -17.76 -6.38
C ARG A 11 40.69 -18.71 -5.18
N ILE A 12 40.27 -18.29 -3.99
CA ILE A 12 40.20 -19.12 -2.78
C ILE A 12 39.20 -20.28 -2.96
N SER A 13 39.54 -21.51 -2.56
CA SER A 13 38.66 -22.67 -2.75
C SER A 13 37.41 -22.63 -1.83
N LEU A 14 36.37 -23.38 -2.20
CA LEU A 14 35.14 -23.47 -1.38
C LEU A 14 35.42 -24.03 0.02
N ARG A 15 36.37 -24.96 0.14
CA ARG A 15 36.84 -25.54 1.40
C ARG A 15 37.51 -24.49 2.29
N GLU A 16 38.34 -23.63 1.71
CA GLU A 16 38.98 -22.52 2.44
C GLU A 16 37.93 -21.49 2.92
N TYR A 17 36.89 -21.19 2.12
CA TYR A 17 35.76 -20.38 2.59
C TYR A 17 35.02 -20.98 3.80
N TRP A 18 34.86 -22.31 3.83
CA TRP A 18 34.26 -23.03 4.94
C TRP A 18 35.09 -22.94 6.24
N TRP A 19 36.43 -22.89 6.12
CA TRP A 19 37.30 -22.70 7.29
C TRP A 19 37.10 -21.34 7.95
N GLY A 20 36.95 -20.29 7.14
CA GLY A 20 36.73 -18.92 7.64
C GLY A 20 35.32 -18.67 8.19
N THR A 21 34.29 -19.24 7.55
CA THR A 21 32.88 -19.00 7.89
C THR A 21 32.16 -20.34 8.13
N LYS A 22 32.29 -20.90 9.35
CA LYS A 22 31.53 -22.08 9.79
C LYS A 22 30.07 -21.74 10.09
N SER A 23 29.34 -21.28 9.08
CA SER A 23 27.94 -20.87 9.13
C SER A 23 27.27 -21.18 7.79
N PRO A 24 25.94 -21.46 7.76
CA PRO A 24 25.19 -21.56 6.51
C PRO A 24 25.37 -20.34 5.58
N LEU A 25 25.72 -19.17 6.15
CA LEU A 25 26.02 -17.95 5.40
C LEU A 25 27.23 -18.06 4.46
N VAL A 26 28.05 -19.12 4.57
CA VAL A 26 29.16 -19.39 3.62
C VAL A 26 28.67 -19.47 2.16
N VAL A 27 27.41 -19.87 1.95
CA VAL A 27 26.78 -19.97 0.63
C VAL A 27 26.80 -18.62 -0.10
N ILE A 28 26.68 -17.51 0.64
CA ILE A 28 26.81 -16.16 0.07
C ILE A 28 28.22 -15.96 -0.49
N GLY A 29 29.25 -16.36 0.26
CA GLY A 29 30.64 -16.32 -0.20
C GLY A 29 30.88 -17.18 -1.44
N TRP A 30 30.28 -18.37 -1.49
CA TRP A 30 30.34 -19.26 -2.66
C TRP A 30 29.65 -18.66 -3.89
N LEU A 31 28.46 -18.07 -3.73
CA LEU A 31 27.74 -17.39 -4.81
C LEU A 31 28.53 -16.19 -5.35
N LEU A 32 29.08 -15.35 -4.47
CA LEU A 32 29.88 -14.19 -4.89
C LEU A 32 31.14 -14.62 -5.64
N LYS A 33 31.80 -15.71 -5.20
CA LYS A 33 32.90 -16.34 -5.95
C LYS A 33 32.45 -16.81 -7.34
N LEU A 34 31.32 -17.50 -7.46
CA LEU A 34 30.78 -17.96 -8.74
C LEU A 34 30.48 -16.79 -9.69
N LEU A 35 30.04 -15.66 -9.15
CA LEU A 35 29.80 -14.42 -9.90
C LEU A 35 31.07 -13.61 -10.20
N GLY A 36 32.26 -14.09 -9.80
CA GLY A 36 33.53 -13.38 -9.99
C GLY A 36 33.68 -12.11 -9.15
N ILE A 37 32.84 -11.93 -8.13
CA ILE A 37 32.87 -10.75 -7.26
C ILE A 37 33.98 -10.90 -6.22
N ARG A 38 34.98 -10.02 -6.30
CA ARG A 38 36.12 -9.98 -5.37
C ARG A 38 35.73 -9.29 -4.07
N LEU A 39 35.95 -9.98 -2.97
CA LEU A 39 35.75 -9.50 -1.61
C LEU A 39 37.09 -9.08 -0.99
N PRO A 40 37.10 -8.05 -0.13
CA PRO A 40 38.25 -7.78 0.73
C PRO A 40 38.59 -9.03 1.55
N ALA A 41 39.86 -9.41 1.57
CA ALA A 41 40.34 -10.60 2.27
C ALA A 41 41.66 -10.30 2.99
N SER A 42 41.96 -11.11 4.01
CA SER A 42 43.20 -11.10 4.78
C SER A 42 43.56 -12.53 5.15
N THR A 43 44.86 -12.81 5.22
CA THR A 43 45.41 -14.16 5.46
C THR A 43 46.36 -14.18 6.65
N ASP A 44 46.53 -15.33 7.29
CA ASP A 44 47.52 -15.54 8.36
C ASP A 44 48.94 -15.57 7.76
N ASP A 45 49.08 -16.03 6.51
CA ASP A 45 50.33 -15.90 5.77
C ASP A 45 50.44 -14.47 5.20
N PRO A 46 51.53 -13.74 5.50
CA PRO A 46 51.76 -12.42 4.94
C PRO A 46 51.79 -12.49 3.42
N ASN A 47 51.00 -11.63 2.78
CA ASN A 47 50.93 -11.50 1.33
C ASN A 47 52.09 -10.65 0.80
N THR A 48 53.34 -10.97 1.14
CA THR A 48 54.55 -10.20 0.77
C THR A 48 55.56 -11.05 0.01
N GLU A 49 56.40 -10.39 -0.78
CA GLU A 49 57.54 -11.01 -1.46
C GLU A 49 58.47 -11.71 -0.46
N SER A 50 58.89 -11.03 0.61
CA SER A 50 59.85 -11.56 1.60
C SER A 50 59.49 -11.11 3.02
N THR A 51 59.87 -11.89 4.03
CA THR A 51 59.72 -11.51 5.44
C THR A 51 60.87 -10.67 5.98
N LEU A 52 62.05 -10.76 5.35
CA LEU A 52 63.27 -10.08 5.81
C LEU A 52 63.11 -8.56 6.02
N PRO A 53 62.40 -7.81 5.15
CA PRO A 53 62.27 -6.37 5.33
C PRO A 53 61.33 -5.94 6.47
N PHE A 54 60.74 -6.89 7.19
CA PHE A 54 59.77 -6.65 8.27
C PHE A 54 60.31 -7.04 9.64
N LEU A 55 61.60 -7.37 9.72
CA LEU A 55 62.30 -7.61 10.98
C LEU A 55 62.32 -6.34 11.83
N VAL A 56 61.99 -6.49 13.11
CA VAL A 56 62.07 -5.41 14.10
C VAL A 56 62.83 -5.88 15.33
N GLU A 57 63.44 -4.94 16.06
CA GLU A 57 64.18 -5.26 17.29
C GLU A 57 63.24 -5.61 18.44
N GLU A 58 62.11 -4.90 18.54
CA GLU A 58 61.13 -5.08 19.61
C GLU A 58 59.68 -4.97 19.08
N LEU A 59 58.75 -5.62 19.78
CA LEU A 59 57.32 -5.50 19.51
C LEU A 59 56.74 -4.25 20.20
N PRO A 60 55.75 -3.57 19.60
CA PRO A 60 54.96 -2.54 20.26
C PRO A 60 54.44 -3.02 21.63
N HIS A 61 54.43 -2.13 22.62
CA HIS A 61 54.12 -2.46 24.02
C HIS A 61 52.80 -3.24 24.18
N ASP A 62 51.76 -2.88 23.44
CA ASP A 62 50.46 -3.55 23.46
C ASP A 62 50.51 -4.99 22.91
N VAL A 63 51.27 -5.22 21.84
CA VAL A 63 51.49 -6.56 21.27
C VAL A 63 52.42 -7.38 22.16
N GLY A 64 53.49 -6.77 22.67
CA GLY A 64 54.42 -7.38 23.62
C GLY A 64 53.72 -7.88 24.88
N ALA A 65 52.85 -7.07 25.47
CA ALA A 65 52.04 -7.46 26.63
C ALA A 65 51.10 -8.64 26.32
N LYS A 66 50.53 -8.72 25.12
CA LYS A 66 49.72 -9.87 24.68
C LYS A 66 50.56 -11.14 24.49
N PHE A 67 51.82 -11.00 24.05
CA PHE A 67 52.69 -12.14 23.73
C PHE A 67 53.39 -12.68 24.97
N ALA A 68 53.65 -11.85 25.98
CA ALA A 68 54.43 -12.18 27.17
C ALA A 68 53.99 -13.49 27.87
N PRO A 69 52.69 -13.76 28.13
CA PRO A 69 52.28 -14.99 28.81
C PRO A 69 52.60 -16.26 28.00
N VAL A 70 52.50 -16.18 26.66
CA VAL A 70 52.78 -17.31 25.77
C VAL A 70 54.29 -17.47 25.55
N ALA A 71 55.02 -16.35 25.47
CA ALA A 71 56.48 -16.33 25.37
C ALA A 71 57.14 -16.98 26.60
N ALA A 72 56.66 -16.67 27.82
CA ALA A 72 57.16 -17.28 29.05
C ALA A 72 57.02 -18.81 29.03
N LYS A 73 55.85 -19.32 28.63
CA LYS A 73 55.64 -20.77 28.49
C LYS A 73 56.51 -21.42 27.42
N LEU A 74 56.75 -20.73 26.29
CA LEU A 74 57.67 -21.22 25.27
C LEU A 74 59.10 -21.31 25.82
N GLN A 75 59.53 -20.34 26.62
CA GLN A 75 60.85 -20.37 27.28
C GLN A 75 60.98 -21.53 28.27
N GLU A 76 59.96 -21.81 29.08
CA GLU A 76 59.91 -22.99 29.95
C GLU A 76 60.05 -24.31 29.17
N LEU A 77 59.54 -24.36 27.94
CA LEU A 77 59.65 -25.50 27.03
C LEU A 77 60.96 -25.54 26.23
N GLY A 78 61.92 -24.64 26.49
CA GLY A 78 63.24 -24.63 25.85
C GLY A 78 63.35 -23.80 24.57
N PHE A 79 62.35 -22.96 24.26
CA PHE A 79 62.40 -22.02 23.15
C PHE A 79 63.01 -20.68 23.57
N ILE A 80 64.06 -20.25 22.87
CA ILE A 80 64.94 -19.14 23.25
C ILE A 80 65.15 -18.17 22.07
N GLU A 81 65.70 -16.98 22.37
CA GLU A 81 66.13 -15.96 21.40
C GLU A 81 65.09 -15.62 20.32
N PRO A 82 64.00 -14.91 20.68
CA PRO A 82 62.97 -14.54 19.71
C PRO A 82 63.48 -13.57 18.63
N VAL A 83 62.91 -13.73 17.43
CA VAL A 83 63.00 -12.80 16.32
C VAL A 83 61.61 -12.25 16.01
N TYR A 84 61.50 -10.94 15.92
CA TYR A 84 60.22 -10.26 15.75
C TYR A 84 60.00 -9.78 14.32
N HIS A 85 58.75 -9.89 13.85
CA HIS A 85 58.34 -9.32 12.58
C HIS A 85 57.03 -8.54 12.74
N ILE A 86 56.91 -7.43 12.01
CA ILE A 86 55.66 -6.66 11.91
C ILE A 86 55.34 -6.39 10.45
N PHE A 87 54.29 -7.03 9.95
CA PHE A 87 53.77 -6.80 8.61
C PHE A 87 52.58 -5.85 8.72
N ASN A 88 52.75 -4.64 8.23
CA ASN A 88 51.66 -3.67 8.11
C ASN A 88 51.32 -3.48 6.63
N ASP A 89 50.27 -4.14 6.17
CA ASP A 89 49.79 -4.03 4.80
C ASP A 89 48.66 -2.98 4.69
N PRO A 90 48.93 -1.77 4.17
CA PRO A 90 47.92 -0.74 4.03
C PRO A 90 46.82 -1.09 3.01
N GLY A 91 47.10 -1.99 2.05
CA GLY A 91 46.13 -2.35 1.01
C GLY A 91 45.05 -3.31 1.51
N SER A 92 45.43 -4.36 2.24
CA SER A 92 44.47 -5.26 2.90
C SER A 92 43.99 -4.75 4.28
N ARG A 93 44.68 -3.73 4.82
CA ARG A 93 44.49 -3.17 6.17
C ARG A 93 44.67 -4.24 7.23
N THR A 94 45.76 -4.96 7.08
CA THR A 94 46.11 -6.11 7.92
C THR A 94 47.42 -5.84 8.60
N LEU A 95 47.41 -5.99 9.93
CA LEU A 95 48.61 -6.00 10.76
C LEU A 95 48.85 -7.44 11.23
N ILE A 96 50.04 -7.97 10.94
CA ILE A 96 50.49 -9.27 11.46
C ILE A 96 51.73 -9.02 12.31
N SER A 97 51.74 -9.57 13.52
CA SER A 97 52.89 -9.53 14.43
C SER A 97 53.34 -10.94 14.76
N TRP A 98 54.65 -11.19 14.65
CA TRP A 98 55.27 -12.47 14.97
C TRP A 98 56.35 -12.33 16.03
N ALA A 99 56.46 -13.34 16.89
CA ALA A 99 57.65 -13.62 17.68
C ALA A 99 58.04 -15.08 17.42
N THR A 100 59.16 -15.29 16.75
CA THR A 100 59.64 -16.62 16.34
C THR A 100 60.85 -17.00 17.19
N PHE A 101 60.81 -18.13 17.88
CA PHE A 101 61.82 -18.59 18.82
C PHE A 101 62.49 -19.86 18.29
N ARG A 102 63.81 -19.98 18.40
CA ARG A 102 64.50 -21.26 18.15
C ARG A 102 64.43 -22.12 19.40
N HIS A 103 64.46 -23.44 19.24
CA HIS A 103 64.57 -24.36 20.38
C HIS A 103 66.03 -24.67 20.69
N SER A 104 66.37 -24.84 21.97
CA SER A 104 67.75 -25.14 22.43
C SER A 104 68.35 -26.40 21.82
N SER A 105 67.53 -27.39 21.45
CA SER A 105 67.95 -28.61 20.75
C SER A 105 68.40 -28.39 19.30
N GLY A 106 68.13 -27.22 18.71
CA GLY A 106 68.38 -26.93 17.29
C GLY A 106 67.47 -27.67 16.31
N LYS A 107 66.48 -28.44 16.77
CA LYS A 107 65.60 -29.25 15.90
C LYS A 107 64.27 -28.56 15.56
N TYR A 108 63.87 -27.58 16.36
CA TYR A 108 62.53 -27.01 16.33
C TYR A 108 62.57 -25.49 16.39
N PHE A 109 61.51 -24.85 15.92
CA PHE A 109 61.23 -23.46 16.22
C PHE A 109 59.74 -23.24 16.44
N ALA A 110 59.39 -22.19 17.19
CA ALA A 110 58.01 -21.82 17.51
C ALA A 110 57.73 -20.41 17.06
N ARG A 111 56.48 -20.10 16.70
CA ARG A 111 56.02 -18.75 16.37
C ARG A 111 54.75 -18.43 17.12
N ILE A 112 54.78 -17.33 17.87
CA ILE A 112 53.57 -16.66 18.33
C ILE A 112 53.05 -15.79 17.19
N HIS A 113 51.78 -15.93 16.87
CA HIS A 113 51.13 -15.24 15.76
C HIS A 113 49.94 -14.42 16.27
N ASN A 114 49.86 -13.16 15.82
CA ASN A 114 48.65 -12.35 15.94
C ASN A 114 48.37 -11.62 14.62
N ARG A 115 47.09 -11.61 14.22
CA ARG A 115 46.59 -10.93 13.04
C ARG A 115 45.42 -10.03 13.42
N ILE A 116 45.52 -8.77 13.03
CA ILE A 116 44.47 -7.77 13.14
C ILE A 116 44.04 -7.36 11.73
N TRP A 117 42.78 -7.62 11.38
CA TRP A 117 42.21 -7.26 10.08
C TRP A 117 41.11 -6.22 10.24
N GLN A 118 41.37 -4.98 9.85
CA GLN A 118 40.48 -3.85 10.16
C GLN A 118 39.13 -3.89 9.46
N PHE A 119 38.99 -4.63 8.35
CA PHE A 119 37.69 -4.81 7.70
C PHE A 119 36.77 -5.80 8.43
N ALA A 120 37.30 -6.65 9.31
CA ALA A 120 36.48 -7.61 10.04
C ALA A 120 35.59 -6.92 11.08
N GLN A 121 34.47 -7.56 11.43
CA GLN A 121 33.63 -7.12 12.53
C GLN A 121 34.33 -7.28 13.89
N LYS A 122 35.15 -8.34 14.03
CA LYS A 122 36.10 -8.55 15.13
C LYS A 122 37.51 -8.51 14.55
N PRO A 123 38.19 -7.34 14.60
CA PRO A 123 39.48 -7.17 13.91
C PRO A 123 40.58 -8.09 14.43
N ASP A 124 40.68 -8.27 15.75
CA ASP A 124 41.71 -9.09 16.38
C ASP A 124 41.29 -10.57 16.40
N ARG A 125 42.07 -11.44 15.72
CA ARG A 125 41.85 -12.89 15.66
C ARG A 125 42.29 -13.59 16.97
N GLY A 126 42.95 -12.88 17.87
CA GLY A 126 43.60 -13.42 19.05
C GLY A 126 45.01 -13.95 18.76
N VAL A 127 45.68 -14.41 19.81
CA VAL A 127 47.04 -14.97 19.75
C VAL A 127 46.96 -16.50 19.62
N PHE A 128 47.77 -17.08 18.75
CA PHE A 128 47.96 -18.53 18.67
C PHE A 128 49.43 -18.89 18.39
N VAL A 129 49.77 -20.16 18.56
CA VAL A 129 51.14 -20.66 18.43
C VAL A 129 51.23 -21.64 17.26
N MET A 130 52.34 -21.56 16.54
CA MET A 130 52.76 -22.52 15.52
C MET A 130 54.12 -23.10 15.91
N LEU A 131 54.29 -24.41 15.74
CA LEU A 131 55.53 -25.14 15.99
C LEU A 131 56.01 -25.74 14.68
N PHE A 132 57.31 -25.68 14.42
CA PHE A 132 57.89 -26.01 13.14
C PHE A 132 59.09 -26.94 13.30
N THR A 133 59.19 -27.90 12.40
CA THR A 133 60.39 -28.68 12.11
C THR A 133 60.67 -28.58 10.62
N GLU A 134 61.88 -28.15 10.26
CA GLU A 134 62.37 -28.21 8.88
C GLU A 134 63.14 -29.51 8.66
N PHE A 135 62.94 -30.14 7.51
CA PHE A 135 63.70 -31.32 7.09
C PHE A 135 64.74 -30.95 6.02
N ALA A 136 65.80 -31.75 5.92
CA ALA A 136 66.92 -31.52 5.00
C ALA A 136 66.50 -31.56 3.51
N ASP A 137 65.35 -32.15 3.19
CA ASP A 137 64.74 -32.14 1.85
C ASP A 137 63.95 -30.85 1.54
N GLY A 138 63.97 -29.86 2.45
CA GLY A 138 63.27 -28.59 2.30
C GLY A 138 61.77 -28.64 2.63
N THR A 139 61.27 -29.77 3.14
CA THR A 139 59.89 -29.89 3.62
C THR A 139 59.73 -29.46 5.08
N PHE A 140 58.52 -29.07 5.45
CA PHE A 140 58.20 -28.61 6.81
C PHE A 140 57.08 -29.46 7.42
N LEU A 141 57.22 -29.76 8.71
CA LEU A 141 56.11 -30.15 9.57
C LEU A 141 55.71 -28.96 10.43
N VAL A 142 54.43 -28.63 10.47
CA VAL A 142 53.91 -27.50 11.25
C VAL A 142 52.71 -27.92 12.08
N SER A 143 52.76 -27.71 13.40
CA SER A 143 51.61 -27.87 14.29
C SER A 143 51.10 -26.50 14.74
N SER A 144 49.81 -26.21 14.54
CA SER A 144 49.23 -24.90 14.87
C SER A 144 48.04 -25.02 15.81
N SER A 145 48.01 -24.18 16.86
CA SER A 145 46.81 -23.99 17.69
C SER A 145 45.82 -22.98 17.10
N GLY A 146 46.15 -22.39 15.95
CA GLY A 146 45.28 -21.55 15.13
C GLY A 146 44.23 -22.37 14.37
N LYS A 147 43.23 -21.68 13.83
CA LYS A 147 42.28 -22.28 12.88
C LYS A 147 42.89 -22.29 11.48
N PRO A 148 42.59 -23.31 10.65
CA PRO A 148 42.96 -23.29 9.23
C PRO A 148 42.53 -22.00 8.54
N ASP A 149 43.36 -21.50 7.63
CA ASP A 149 43.14 -20.22 6.93
C ASP A 149 43.21 -20.42 5.40
N LEU A 150 44.42 -20.60 4.86
CA LEU A 150 44.65 -21.00 3.47
C LEU A 150 45.17 -22.43 3.40
N ALA A 151 45.01 -23.05 2.23
CA ALA A 151 45.66 -24.31 1.93
C ALA A 151 47.17 -24.11 1.80
N THR A 152 47.92 -25.14 2.17
CA THR A 152 49.39 -25.17 2.10
C THR A 152 49.85 -26.13 0.99
N PRO A 153 51.04 -25.94 0.41
CA PRO A 153 51.62 -26.88 -0.53
C PRO A 153 51.94 -28.22 0.15
N GLY A 154 52.03 -29.30 -0.62
CA GLY A 154 52.35 -30.63 -0.10
C GLY A 154 53.72 -30.75 0.58
N SER A 155 54.63 -29.79 0.33
CA SER A 155 55.91 -29.66 1.05
C SER A 155 55.77 -29.13 2.47
N VAL A 156 54.60 -28.63 2.86
CA VAL A 156 54.31 -28.13 4.21
C VAL A 156 53.16 -28.96 4.81
N GLN A 157 53.54 -29.93 5.63
CA GLN A 157 52.61 -30.81 6.32
C GLN A 157 52.02 -30.10 7.55
N MET A 158 50.76 -29.66 7.44
CA MET A 158 50.06 -28.98 8.52
C MET A 158 49.30 -29.95 9.44
N ASN A 159 49.47 -29.78 10.75
CA ASN A 159 48.67 -30.37 11.80
C ASN A 159 47.91 -29.28 12.56
N TRP A 160 46.62 -29.13 12.28
CA TRP A 160 45.77 -28.11 12.90
C TRP A 160 45.10 -28.64 14.16
N MET A 161 45.40 -28.04 15.32
CA MET A 161 44.81 -28.38 16.62
C MET A 161 44.22 -27.12 17.29
N PRO A 162 43.11 -26.57 16.77
CA PRO A 162 42.61 -25.28 17.21
C PRO A 162 42.24 -25.27 18.70
N LYS A 163 42.63 -24.21 19.42
CA LYS A 163 42.32 -23.99 20.85
C LYS A 163 42.89 -25.03 21.84
N VAL A 164 43.92 -25.76 21.43
CA VAL A 164 44.64 -26.69 22.31
C VAL A 164 45.72 -25.95 23.10
N ALA A 165 45.99 -26.40 24.32
CA ALA A 165 47.06 -25.85 25.18
C ALA A 165 48.45 -26.07 24.54
N LEU A 166 49.40 -25.17 24.81
CA LEU A 166 50.72 -25.19 24.19
C LEU A 166 51.49 -26.49 24.47
N GLU A 167 51.38 -27.01 25.68
CA GLU A 167 52.06 -28.22 26.15
C GLU A 167 51.55 -29.46 25.41
N GLN A 168 50.24 -29.52 25.14
CA GLN A 168 49.62 -30.58 24.34
C GLN A 168 49.99 -30.46 22.86
N LEU A 169 50.01 -29.24 22.31
CA LEU A 169 50.45 -28.97 20.95
C LEU A 169 51.91 -29.40 20.76
N TRP A 170 52.75 -29.10 21.75
CA TRP A 170 54.17 -29.44 21.78
C TRP A 170 54.40 -30.95 21.81
N ALA A 171 53.78 -31.67 22.74
CA ALA A 171 53.87 -33.12 22.81
C ALA A 171 53.44 -33.79 21.49
N LYS A 172 52.36 -33.28 20.87
CA LYS A 172 51.91 -33.80 19.57
C LYS A 172 52.91 -33.50 18.45
N HIS A 173 53.51 -32.31 18.44
CA HIS A 173 54.50 -31.93 17.44
C HIS A 173 55.78 -32.77 17.54
N GLN A 174 56.24 -33.07 18.75
CA GLN A 174 57.37 -33.98 18.98
C GLN A 174 57.06 -35.40 18.49
N GLN A 175 55.86 -35.92 18.80
CA GLN A 175 55.42 -37.23 18.33
C GLN A 175 55.43 -37.31 16.79
N LEU A 176 54.84 -36.32 16.12
CA LEU A 176 54.81 -36.27 14.66
C LEU A 176 56.24 -36.13 14.10
N THR A 177 57.07 -35.29 14.68
CA THR A 177 58.47 -35.13 14.24
C THR A 177 59.24 -36.44 14.34
N ALA A 178 59.05 -37.21 15.41
CA ALA A 178 59.68 -38.53 15.55
C ALA A 178 59.24 -39.50 14.44
N GLN A 179 57.94 -39.52 14.12
CA GLN A 179 57.39 -40.35 13.03
C GLN A 179 57.96 -39.98 11.65
N PHE A 180 58.11 -38.68 11.37
CA PHE A 180 58.76 -38.23 10.13
C PHE A 180 60.27 -38.43 10.15
N GLY A 181 60.89 -38.34 11.34
CA GLY A 181 62.33 -38.54 11.57
C GLY A 181 62.83 -39.94 11.25
N GLU A 182 61.95 -40.94 11.24
CA GLU A 182 62.27 -42.29 10.73
C GLU A 182 62.59 -42.30 9.23
N ARG A 183 62.14 -41.27 8.48
CA ARG A 183 62.23 -41.21 7.01
C ARG A 183 62.95 -39.97 6.49
N LYS A 184 63.09 -38.92 7.32
CA LYS A 184 63.63 -37.63 6.91
C LYS A 184 64.62 -37.09 7.94
N MET A 185 65.75 -36.58 7.48
CA MET A 185 66.71 -35.88 8.35
C MET A 185 66.21 -34.48 8.70
N ILE A 186 66.37 -34.06 9.96
CA ILE A 186 66.00 -32.72 10.43
C ILE A 186 67.08 -31.71 10.04
N ALA A 187 66.70 -30.57 9.49
CA ALA A 187 67.61 -29.47 9.22
C ALA A 187 67.87 -28.68 10.52
N PRO A 188 69.13 -28.45 10.92
CA PRO A 188 69.44 -27.76 12.17
C PRO A 188 69.14 -26.26 12.09
N VAL A 189 68.56 -25.73 13.18
CA VAL A 189 68.26 -24.31 13.43
C VAL A 189 68.90 -23.93 14.77
N THR A 190 70.22 -23.76 14.79
CA THR A 190 71.01 -23.52 16.01
C THR A 190 71.30 -22.06 16.29
N SER A 191 71.24 -21.19 15.27
CA SER A 191 71.51 -19.75 15.40
C SER A 191 70.31 -18.89 15.01
N ARG A 192 70.34 -17.61 15.41
CA ARG A 192 69.35 -16.60 15.01
C ARG A 192 69.24 -16.46 13.49
N ASP A 193 70.36 -16.49 12.77
CA ASP A 193 70.35 -16.35 11.31
C ASP A 193 69.75 -17.58 10.62
N GLN A 194 70.01 -18.78 11.15
CA GLN A 194 69.37 -20.00 10.67
C GLN A 194 67.86 -19.99 10.93
N LEU A 195 67.42 -19.43 12.07
CA LEU A 195 65.99 -19.26 12.39
C LEU A 195 65.31 -18.33 11.39
N ILE A 196 65.93 -17.19 11.07
CA ILE A 196 65.43 -16.25 10.06
C ILE A 196 65.36 -16.93 8.70
N ALA A 197 66.43 -17.64 8.30
CA ALA A 197 66.49 -18.32 7.02
C ALA A 197 65.44 -19.45 6.89
N ALA A 198 65.23 -20.25 7.94
CA ALA A 198 64.19 -21.29 7.99
C ALA A 198 62.79 -20.69 7.92
N SER A 199 62.56 -19.60 8.67
CA SER A 199 61.32 -18.83 8.65
C SER A 199 61.00 -18.26 7.26
N GLU A 200 62.01 -17.73 6.56
CA GLU A 200 61.88 -17.20 5.20
C GLU A 200 61.62 -18.31 4.17
N ARG A 201 62.32 -19.45 4.24
CA ARG A 201 62.08 -20.59 3.35
C ARG A 201 60.65 -21.11 3.47
N HIS A 202 60.14 -21.24 4.70
CA HIS A 202 58.74 -21.59 4.93
C HIS A 202 57.78 -20.57 4.32
N HIS A 203 58.04 -19.26 4.50
CA HIS A 203 57.23 -18.20 3.88
C HIS A 203 57.23 -18.29 2.35
N VAL A 204 58.39 -18.47 1.72
CA VAL A 204 58.53 -18.58 0.26
C VAL A 204 57.69 -19.74 -0.30
N LEU A 205 57.71 -20.91 0.36
CA LEU A 205 56.86 -22.05 -0.05
C LEU A 205 55.37 -21.69 -0.05
N LEU A 206 54.89 -21.00 0.99
CA LEU A 206 53.49 -20.59 1.09
C LEU A 206 53.14 -19.48 0.10
N ARG A 207 54.03 -18.50 -0.07
CA ARG A 207 53.89 -17.40 -1.03
C ARG A 207 53.77 -17.94 -2.46
N ASP A 208 54.71 -18.78 -2.89
CA ASP A 208 54.77 -19.30 -4.25
C ASP A 208 53.57 -20.19 -4.58
N PHE A 209 53.16 -21.02 -3.62
CA PHE A 209 51.93 -21.80 -3.74
C PHE A 209 50.69 -20.90 -3.95
N ASN A 210 50.59 -19.80 -3.20
CA ASN A 210 49.47 -18.87 -3.33
C ASN A 210 49.52 -18.00 -4.60
N LEU A 211 50.72 -17.68 -5.10
CA LEU A 211 50.91 -17.03 -6.39
C LEU A 211 50.49 -17.96 -7.54
N GLN A 212 50.92 -19.24 -7.49
CA GLN A 212 50.58 -20.23 -8.52
C GLN A 212 49.07 -20.46 -8.62
N ARG A 213 48.36 -20.45 -7.48
CA ARG A 213 46.88 -20.55 -7.45
C ARG A 213 46.16 -19.25 -7.84
N GLY A 214 46.89 -18.16 -8.02
CA GLY A 214 46.36 -16.81 -8.25
C GLY A 214 45.63 -16.22 -7.04
N VAL A 215 45.77 -16.82 -5.84
CA VAL A 215 45.25 -16.28 -4.59
C VAL A 215 46.02 -15.01 -4.22
N PHE A 216 47.34 -15.02 -4.41
CA PHE A 216 48.15 -13.81 -4.41
C PHE A 216 48.36 -13.35 -5.85
N ARG A 217 48.22 -12.04 -6.07
CA ARG A 217 48.53 -11.40 -7.36
C ARG A 217 49.18 -10.04 -7.14
N PRO A 218 49.96 -9.53 -8.09
CA PRO A 218 50.42 -8.14 -8.03
C PRO A 218 49.24 -7.16 -7.92
N ARG A 219 49.44 -6.11 -7.14
CA ARG A 219 48.52 -4.98 -7.10
C ARG A 219 48.58 -4.20 -8.40
N THR A 220 47.43 -3.73 -8.87
CA THR A 220 47.34 -2.75 -9.94
C THR A 220 47.89 -1.39 -9.47
N GLN A 221 48.25 -0.51 -10.39
CA GLN A 221 48.73 0.84 -10.06
C GLN A 221 47.71 1.62 -9.20
N ALA A 222 46.41 1.48 -9.50
CA ALA A 222 45.34 2.11 -8.72
C ALA A 222 45.18 1.53 -7.31
N GLU A 223 45.43 0.23 -7.13
CA GLU A 223 45.42 -0.42 -5.81
C GLU A 223 46.62 0.02 -4.96
N ASN A 224 47.81 0.13 -5.58
CA ASN A 224 49.01 0.66 -4.91
C ASN A 224 48.81 2.12 -4.49
N ALA A 225 48.34 2.98 -5.39
CA ALA A 225 48.10 4.39 -5.08
C ALA A 225 47.14 4.57 -3.88
N LYS A 226 46.08 3.75 -3.78
CA LYS A 226 45.15 3.76 -2.64
C LYS A 226 45.79 3.28 -1.34
N ALA A 227 46.66 2.27 -1.43
CA ALA A 227 47.38 1.75 -0.27
C ALA A 227 48.38 2.79 0.24
N ASP A 228 49.11 3.45 -0.67
CA ASP A 228 50.09 4.49 -0.35
C ASP A 228 49.41 5.74 0.25
N GLU A 229 48.28 6.17 -0.32
CA GLU A 229 47.47 7.27 0.24
C GLU A 229 47.01 6.96 1.67
N TYR A 230 46.51 5.74 1.90
CA TYR A 230 46.08 5.32 3.23
C TYR A 230 47.24 5.28 4.24
N ALA A 231 48.40 4.74 3.83
CA ALA A 231 49.60 4.71 4.66
C ALA A 231 50.06 6.13 5.03
N LYS A 232 50.10 7.04 4.05
CA LYS A 232 50.49 8.44 4.24
C LYS A 232 49.57 9.16 5.23
N ASN A 233 48.25 8.96 5.13
CA ASN A 233 47.30 9.60 6.04
C ASN A 233 47.48 9.10 7.48
N ILE A 234 47.76 7.80 7.69
CA ILE A 234 48.06 7.27 9.02
C ILE A 234 49.36 7.87 9.57
N GLU A 235 50.40 7.95 8.74
CA GLU A 235 51.69 8.50 9.15
C GLU A 235 51.58 9.97 9.54
N GLN A 236 50.88 10.78 8.73
CA GLN A 236 50.60 12.18 9.04
C GLN A 236 49.82 12.33 10.35
N ALA A 237 48.80 11.49 10.57
CA ALA A 237 48.03 11.53 11.81
C ALA A 237 48.88 11.11 13.03
N LYS A 238 49.77 10.11 12.90
CA LYS A 238 50.71 9.75 13.98
C LYS A 238 51.71 10.87 14.26
N ALA A 239 52.27 11.49 13.22
CA ALA A 239 53.24 12.58 13.35
C ALA A 239 52.64 13.82 14.03
N ALA A 240 51.33 14.06 13.86
CA ALA A 240 50.59 15.11 14.55
C ALA A 240 50.17 14.75 15.99
N GLY A 241 50.62 13.63 16.54
CA GLY A 241 50.38 13.23 17.94
C GLY A 241 49.00 12.60 18.20
N PHE A 242 48.27 12.19 17.15
CA PHE A 242 46.93 11.64 17.32
C PHE A 242 46.95 10.17 17.76
N GLU A 243 46.37 9.87 18.93
CA GLU A 243 46.29 8.51 19.51
C GLU A 243 45.51 7.50 18.64
N HIS A 244 44.64 7.96 17.72
CA HIS A 244 43.70 7.12 16.96
C HIS A 244 43.78 7.33 15.44
N ALA A 245 45.00 7.45 14.91
CA ALA A 245 45.31 7.70 13.50
C ALA A 245 44.51 6.85 12.47
N GLU A 246 44.31 5.56 12.73
CA GLU A 246 43.61 4.67 11.78
C GLU A 246 42.11 5.00 11.63
N VAL A 247 41.47 5.45 12.72
CA VAL A 247 40.05 5.84 12.70
C VAL A 247 39.89 7.20 12.00
N LEU A 248 40.85 8.11 12.22
CA LEU A 248 40.91 9.40 11.52
C LEU A 248 41.10 9.22 10.02
N ALA A 249 42.02 8.34 9.59
CA ALA A 249 42.22 8.05 8.17
C ALA A 249 40.95 7.46 7.51
N GLU A 250 40.20 6.59 8.20
CA GLU A 250 38.91 6.10 7.67
C GLU A 250 37.82 7.18 7.70
N LEU A 251 37.84 8.08 8.69
CA LEU A 251 36.93 9.24 8.76
C LEU A 251 37.16 10.19 7.58
N GLU A 252 38.41 10.57 7.32
CA GLU A 252 38.79 11.39 6.16
C GLU A 252 38.39 10.71 4.85
N ARG A 253 38.55 9.38 4.76
CA ARG A 253 38.09 8.62 3.59
C ARG A 253 36.58 8.66 3.40
N LEU A 254 35.81 8.56 4.47
CA LEU A 254 34.34 8.69 4.40
C LEU A 254 33.94 10.10 3.96
N GLN A 255 34.67 11.12 4.41
CA GLN A 255 34.49 12.52 4.01
C GLN A 255 34.95 12.81 2.57
N SER A 256 36.01 12.15 2.07
CA SER A 256 36.52 12.35 0.70
C SER A 256 35.70 11.57 -0.33
N LYS A 257 35.25 10.34 0.01
CA LYS A 257 34.29 9.58 -0.80
C LYS A 257 32.93 10.28 -0.90
N ALA A 258 32.66 11.24 -0.02
CA ALA A 258 31.50 12.12 -0.08
C ALA A 258 31.48 13.04 -1.32
N GLN A 259 32.59 13.18 -2.05
CA GLN A 259 32.80 14.34 -2.94
C GLN A 259 32.42 14.17 -4.41
N LYS A 260 32.30 12.96 -5.00
CA LYS A 260 31.94 12.83 -6.44
C LYS A 260 31.13 11.56 -6.75
N PRO A 261 29.80 11.62 -6.82
CA PRO A 261 29.01 10.53 -7.39
C PRO A 261 29.20 10.53 -8.92
N ASN A 262 29.49 9.37 -9.51
CA ASN A 262 29.43 9.23 -10.96
C ASN A 262 27.95 9.30 -11.36
N TRP A 263 27.55 10.36 -12.05
CA TRP A 263 26.15 10.61 -12.40
C TRP A 263 25.54 9.45 -13.22
N TRP A 264 26.35 8.77 -14.04
CA TRP A 264 25.94 7.55 -14.73
C TRP A 264 25.58 6.42 -13.77
N THR A 265 26.37 6.22 -12.71
CA THR A 265 26.04 5.21 -11.70
C THR A 265 24.75 5.54 -10.94
N THR A 266 24.48 6.82 -10.70
CA THR A 266 23.23 7.26 -10.07
C THR A 266 22.03 6.97 -10.98
N ILE A 267 22.12 7.29 -12.28
CA ILE A 267 21.06 7.01 -13.25
C ILE A 267 20.85 5.50 -13.41
N LEU A 268 21.93 4.72 -13.53
CA LEU A 268 21.84 3.26 -13.66
C LEU A 268 21.18 2.62 -12.43
N VAL A 269 21.54 3.05 -11.22
CA VAL A 269 20.92 2.55 -9.99
C VAL A 269 19.45 2.95 -9.93
N LEU A 270 19.09 4.19 -10.25
CA LEU A 270 17.70 4.63 -10.28
C LEU A 270 16.89 3.83 -11.30
N GLY A 271 17.38 3.68 -12.53
CA GLY A 271 16.73 2.92 -13.60
C GLY A 271 16.58 1.44 -13.25
N ALA A 272 17.64 0.79 -12.77
CA ALA A 272 17.59 -0.62 -12.38
C ALA A 272 16.62 -0.85 -11.20
N THR A 273 16.66 0.01 -10.19
CA THR A 273 15.74 -0.11 -9.04
C THR A 273 14.29 0.20 -9.41
N LEU A 274 14.04 1.13 -10.33
CA LEU A 274 12.72 1.42 -10.86
C LEU A 274 12.16 0.22 -11.64
N VAL A 275 12.95 -0.42 -12.50
CA VAL A 275 12.53 -1.61 -13.25
C VAL A 275 12.18 -2.75 -12.29
N VAL A 276 13.00 -3.00 -11.28
CA VAL A 276 12.73 -4.02 -10.26
C VAL A 276 11.48 -3.68 -9.45
N PHE A 277 11.30 -2.41 -9.06
CA PHE A 277 10.10 -1.94 -8.37
C PHE A 277 8.84 -2.14 -9.22
N ALA A 278 8.88 -1.75 -10.50
CA ALA A 278 7.76 -1.89 -11.42
C ALA A 278 7.42 -3.36 -11.69
N ALA A 279 8.43 -4.22 -11.90
CA ALA A 279 8.23 -5.64 -12.16
C ALA A 279 7.63 -6.37 -10.95
N LEU A 280 8.16 -6.12 -9.74
CA LEU A 280 7.63 -6.72 -8.52
C LEU A 280 6.27 -6.13 -8.14
N GLY A 281 6.06 -4.84 -8.40
CA GLY A 281 4.79 -4.15 -8.20
C GLY A 281 3.70 -4.72 -9.10
N ALA A 282 3.92 -4.81 -10.40
CA ALA A 282 2.97 -5.38 -11.35
C ALA A 282 2.65 -6.87 -11.08
N ALA A 283 3.55 -7.61 -10.43
CA ALA A 283 3.30 -8.99 -10.02
C ALA A 283 2.42 -9.12 -8.75
N ARG A 284 2.21 -8.03 -8.00
CA ARG A 284 1.53 -8.03 -6.69
C ARG A 284 0.35 -7.07 -6.60
N TRP A 285 0.37 -6.00 -7.39
CA TRP A 285 -0.62 -4.94 -7.47
C TRP A 285 -1.12 -4.83 -8.90
N ASP A 286 -2.24 -4.14 -9.06
CA ASP A 286 -2.73 -3.79 -10.39
C ASP A 286 -1.69 -2.96 -11.16
N TRP A 287 -1.59 -3.19 -12.46
CA TRP A 287 -0.62 -2.50 -13.32
C TRP A 287 -0.94 -1.00 -13.40
N GLU A 288 -2.22 -0.62 -13.42
CA GLU A 288 -2.67 0.77 -13.40
C GLU A 288 -2.22 1.47 -12.11
N PHE A 289 -2.43 0.83 -10.95
CA PHE A 289 -1.95 1.33 -9.67
C PHE A 289 -0.43 1.50 -9.64
N THR A 290 0.30 0.51 -10.18
CA THR A 290 1.77 0.54 -10.25
C THR A 290 2.28 1.69 -11.11
N LEU A 291 1.60 2.00 -12.23
CA LEU A 291 1.95 3.15 -13.06
C LEU A 291 1.60 4.49 -12.42
N LEU A 292 0.53 4.55 -11.62
CA LEU A 292 0.13 5.78 -10.92
C LEU A 292 1.02 6.07 -9.70
N ILE A 293 1.47 5.06 -8.96
CA ILE A 293 2.27 5.27 -7.74
C ILE A 293 3.70 5.74 -8.01
N ILE A 294 4.30 5.33 -9.14
CA ILE A 294 5.66 5.73 -9.53
C ILE A 294 5.83 7.26 -9.61
N PRO A 295 5.03 8.01 -10.40
CA PRO A 295 5.18 9.47 -10.49
C PRO A 295 4.88 10.16 -9.16
N VAL A 296 3.99 9.61 -8.33
CA VAL A 296 3.70 10.15 -6.98
C VAL A 296 4.92 10.04 -6.07
N LEU A 297 5.55 8.86 -6.03
CA LEU A 297 6.77 8.65 -5.26
C LEU A 297 7.93 9.49 -5.80
N LEU A 298 8.07 9.61 -7.14
CA LEU A 298 9.09 10.47 -7.74
C LEU A 298 8.90 11.93 -7.36
N LEU A 299 7.67 12.45 -7.39
CA LEU A 299 7.41 13.83 -7.01
C LEU A 299 7.76 14.09 -5.54
N HIS A 300 7.35 13.17 -4.65
CA HIS A 300 7.66 13.23 -3.23
C HIS A 300 9.18 13.23 -2.98
N GLU A 301 9.90 12.26 -3.53
CA GLU A 301 11.35 12.18 -3.37
C GLU A 301 12.10 13.32 -4.07
N ALA A 302 11.60 13.81 -5.22
CA ALA A 302 12.17 14.98 -5.89
C ALA A 302 12.08 16.24 -5.01
N GLY A 303 11.03 16.36 -4.19
CA GLY A 303 10.90 17.40 -3.19
C GLY A 303 12.04 17.38 -2.15
N HIS A 304 12.31 16.21 -1.56
CA HIS A 304 13.46 16.02 -0.68
C HIS A 304 14.78 16.32 -1.38
N TRP A 305 14.97 15.78 -2.59
CA TRP A 305 16.18 15.98 -3.37
C TRP A 305 16.43 17.45 -3.69
N LEU A 306 15.40 18.20 -4.08
CA LEU A 306 15.50 19.63 -4.38
C LEU A 306 15.86 20.43 -3.13
N ALA A 307 15.22 20.18 -2.00
CA ALA A 307 15.54 20.83 -0.74
C ALA A 307 16.97 20.53 -0.28
N MET A 308 17.40 19.27 -0.39
CA MET A 308 18.78 18.88 -0.10
C MET A 308 19.77 19.60 -1.04
N ARG A 309 19.45 19.73 -2.33
CA ARG A 309 20.28 20.46 -3.31
C ARG A 309 20.38 21.95 -2.98
N ILE A 310 19.28 22.59 -2.62
CA ILE A 310 19.24 24.00 -2.17
C ILE A 310 20.11 24.19 -0.93
N PHE A 311 20.08 23.23 0.00
CA PHE A 311 20.90 23.24 1.21
C PHE A 311 22.31 22.65 1.01
N ARG A 312 22.77 22.52 -0.23
CA ARG A 312 24.14 22.10 -0.59
C ARG A 312 24.55 20.73 -0.04
N TYR A 313 23.60 19.80 0.11
CA TYR A 313 23.93 18.40 0.39
C TYR A 313 24.75 17.81 -0.76
N ARG A 314 25.73 16.98 -0.41
CA ARG A 314 26.61 16.30 -1.34
C ARG A 314 26.14 14.85 -1.54
N ASN A 315 26.63 14.22 -2.61
CA ASN A 315 26.39 12.80 -2.88
C ASN A 315 24.91 12.40 -2.98
N LEU A 316 24.07 13.28 -3.54
CA LEU A 316 22.64 13.02 -3.71
C LEU A 316 22.39 11.80 -4.60
N ARG A 317 21.66 10.83 -4.07
CA ARG A 317 21.23 9.62 -4.80
C ARG A 317 19.77 9.36 -4.50
N MET A 318 19.00 9.10 -5.56
CA MET A 318 17.63 8.64 -5.50
C MET A 318 17.58 7.20 -5.99
N PHE A 319 16.82 6.35 -5.32
CA PHE A 319 16.60 4.96 -5.74
C PHE A 319 15.24 4.46 -5.26
N PHE A 320 14.71 3.45 -5.93
CA PHE A 320 13.49 2.77 -5.49
C PHE A 320 13.82 1.61 -4.55
N ILE A 321 13.01 1.45 -3.51
CA ILE A 321 12.99 0.30 -2.63
C ILE A 321 11.81 -0.56 -3.05
N PRO A 322 12.03 -1.75 -3.65
CA PRO A 322 10.96 -2.59 -4.16
C PRO A 322 9.84 -2.84 -3.15
N LEU A 323 8.59 -2.70 -3.60
CA LEU A 323 7.38 -2.89 -2.80
C LEU A 323 7.21 -1.95 -1.59
N PHE A 324 8.07 -0.94 -1.45
CA PHE A 324 8.04 -0.01 -0.32
C PHE A 324 7.85 1.44 -0.79
N GLY A 325 8.74 1.94 -1.64
CA GLY A 325 8.70 3.32 -2.09
C GLY A 325 9.95 3.75 -2.84
N ALA A 326 10.24 5.04 -2.83
CA ALA A 326 11.52 5.58 -3.23
C ALA A 326 12.22 6.20 -2.00
N ALA A 327 13.52 6.47 -2.12
CA ALA A 327 14.27 7.11 -1.06
C ALA A 327 15.40 7.97 -1.65
N VAL A 328 15.59 9.15 -1.07
CA VAL A 328 16.72 10.03 -1.36
C VAL A 328 17.71 10.02 -0.21
N THR A 329 18.98 9.84 -0.56
CA THR A 329 20.10 9.94 0.39
C THR A 329 21.00 11.09 -0.02
N GLY A 330 21.48 11.84 0.98
CA GLY A 330 22.41 12.94 0.80
C GLY A 330 23.27 13.10 2.06
N GLN A 331 24.46 13.67 1.91
CA GLN A 331 25.41 13.88 3.00
C GLN A 331 25.63 15.38 3.20
N ASN A 332 25.39 15.86 4.41
CA ASN A 332 25.80 17.20 4.84
C ASN A 332 25.96 17.20 6.36
N TRP A 333 27.18 17.48 6.82
CA TRP A 333 27.54 17.33 8.22
C TRP A 333 27.36 18.61 9.04
N ASN A 334 26.95 19.71 8.39
CA ASN A 334 26.80 21.03 9.00
C ASN A 334 25.44 21.70 8.67
N VAL A 335 24.33 21.00 8.95
CA VAL A 335 22.96 21.49 8.69
C VAL A 335 22.19 21.74 9.99
N PRO A 336 21.77 22.99 10.26
CA PRO A 336 20.89 23.31 11.38
C PRO A 336 19.58 22.52 11.35
N GLY A 337 19.01 22.22 12.53
CA GLY A 337 17.79 21.40 12.64
C GLY A 337 16.59 21.92 11.85
N TRP A 338 16.44 23.25 11.71
CA TRP A 338 15.33 23.85 10.96
C TRP A 338 15.40 23.54 9.45
N LYS A 339 16.60 23.44 8.87
CA LYS A 339 16.78 23.03 7.47
C LYS A 339 16.41 21.56 7.30
N LYS A 340 16.78 20.69 8.26
CA LYS A 340 16.39 19.27 8.24
C LYS A 340 14.87 19.09 8.30
N ALA A 341 14.19 19.87 9.12
CA ALA A 341 12.73 19.89 9.16
C ALA A 341 12.13 20.35 7.82
N LEU A 342 12.69 21.39 7.18
CA LEU A 342 12.21 21.84 5.88
C LEU A 342 12.47 20.81 4.76
N VAL A 343 13.61 20.10 4.78
CA VAL A 343 13.86 18.98 3.86
C VAL A 343 12.80 17.90 4.03
N SER A 344 12.43 17.57 5.27
CA SER A 344 11.40 16.55 5.55
C SER A 344 10.01 17.00 5.08
N LEU A 345 9.68 18.29 5.16
CA LEU A 345 8.41 18.82 4.65
C LEU A 345 8.38 18.99 3.12
N ALA A 346 9.55 19.12 2.49
CA ALA A 346 9.65 19.38 1.05
C ALA A 346 9.20 18.21 0.18
N GLY A 347 9.16 16.98 0.70
CA GLY A 347 8.57 15.84 -0.01
C GLY A 347 7.04 15.86 0.04
N PRO A 348 6.42 15.83 1.23
CA PRO A 348 4.96 15.82 1.38
C PRO A 348 4.23 17.04 0.80
N LEU A 349 4.70 18.26 1.08
CA LEU A 349 3.91 19.47 0.81
C LEU A 349 3.59 19.68 -0.67
N PRO A 350 4.54 19.58 -1.63
CA PRO A 350 4.24 19.72 -3.05
C PRO A 350 3.23 18.69 -3.53
N GLY A 351 3.34 17.45 -3.04
CA GLY A 351 2.41 16.38 -3.37
C GLY A 351 1.00 16.63 -2.86
N LEU A 352 0.85 17.20 -1.66
CA LEU A 352 -0.46 17.61 -1.14
C LEU A 352 -1.09 18.74 -1.96
N VAL A 353 -0.32 19.78 -2.30
CA VAL A 353 -0.82 20.90 -3.11
C VAL A 353 -1.27 20.42 -4.49
N LEU A 354 -0.45 19.60 -5.15
CA LEU A 354 -0.80 19.03 -6.44
C LEU A 354 -1.99 18.09 -6.33
N GLY A 355 -2.05 17.25 -5.29
CA GLY A 355 -3.16 16.34 -5.04
C GLY A 355 -4.50 17.08 -4.88
N MET A 356 -4.52 18.19 -4.13
CA MET A 356 -5.73 19.02 -4.00
C MET A 356 -6.13 19.65 -5.33
N ALA A 357 -5.17 20.19 -6.10
CA ALA A 357 -5.43 20.78 -7.41
C ALA A 357 -5.99 19.75 -8.41
N LEU A 358 -5.40 18.54 -8.45
CA LEU A 358 -5.87 17.45 -9.30
C LEU A 358 -7.20 16.87 -8.84
N ALA A 359 -7.51 16.88 -7.55
CA ALA A 359 -8.82 16.48 -7.05
C ALA A 359 -9.92 17.44 -7.55
N ILE A 360 -9.66 18.75 -7.50
CA ILE A 360 -10.57 19.77 -8.04
C ILE A 360 -10.70 19.63 -9.56
N ALA A 361 -9.59 19.47 -10.27
CA ALA A 361 -9.59 19.33 -11.73
C ALA A 361 -10.26 18.02 -12.20
N GLY A 362 -10.00 16.90 -11.52
CA GLY A 362 -10.61 15.61 -11.81
C GLY A 362 -12.12 15.62 -11.61
N TRP A 363 -12.58 16.32 -10.57
CA TRP A 363 -14.01 16.59 -10.38
C TRP A 363 -14.58 17.46 -11.51
N ALA A 364 -13.95 18.59 -11.83
CA ALA A 364 -14.45 19.53 -12.84
C ALA A 364 -14.46 18.95 -14.27
N LEU A 365 -13.46 18.12 -14.62
CA LEU A 365 -13.28 17.57 -15.97
C LEU A 365 -13.90 16.17 -16.15
N LYS A 366 -14.48 15.58 -15.10
CA LYS A 366 -15.01 14.20 -15.07
C LYS A 366 -14.02 13.14 -15.61
N VAL A 367 -12.70 13.30 -15.37
CA VAL A 367 -11.66 12.35 -15.80
C VAL A 367 -11.27 11.42 -14.63
N PRO A 368 -11.64 10.13 -14.65
CA PRO A 368 -11.44 9.23 -13.51
C PRO A 368 -9.98 9.05 -13.08
N VAL A 369 -9.06 9.06 -14.05
CA VAL A 369 -7.61 8.89 -13.81
C VAL A 369 -7.05 10.02 -12.94
N LEU A 370 -7.55 11.26 -13.10
CA LEU A 370 -7.14 12.39 -12.27
C LEU A 370 -7.58 12.21 -10.82
N GLY A 371 -8.77 11.65 -10.59
CA GLY A 371 -9.27 11.33 -9.25
C GLY A 371 -8.41 10.28 -8.55
N GLY A 372 -8.03 9.22 -9.27
CA GLY A 372 -7.13 8.18 -8.75
C GLY A 372 -5.74 8.72 -8.39
N LEU A 373 -5.15 9.54 -9.28
CA LEU A 373 -3.85 10.17 -9.05
C LEU A 373 -3.89 11.16 -7.88
N ALA A 374 -4.96 11.96 -7.79
CA ALA A 374 -5.17 12.91 -6.69
C ALA A 374 -5.29 12.19 -5.34
N ALA A 375 -6.06 11.11 -5.28
CA ALA A 375 -6.21 10.30 -4.06
C ALA A 375 -4.87 9.72 -3.61
N LEU A 376 -4.05 9.20 -4.53
CA LEU A 376 -2.71 8.70 -4.23
C LEU A 376 -1.76 9.80 -3.74
N LEU A 377 -1.74 10.96 -4.40
CA LEU A 377 -0.95 12.12 -3.98
C LEU A 377 -1.33 12.58 -2.58
N LEU A 378 -2.62 12.72 -2.30
CA LEU A 378 -3.09 13.14 -0.98
C LEU A 378 -2.75 12.09 0.07
N PHE A 379 -3.05 10.81 -0.18
CA PHE A 379 -2.85 9.74 0.79
C PHE A 379 -1.38 9.53 1.14
N ILE A 380 -0.49 9.35 0.15
CA ILE A 380 0.93 9.05 0.39
C ILE A 380 1.61 10.20 1.12
N ASN A 381 1.39 11.43 0.66
CA ASN A 381 2.03 12.61 1.25
C ASN A 381 1.45 12.93 2.65
N TRP A 382 0.13 12.77 2.85
CA TRP A 382 -0.47 12.95 4.18
C TRP A 382 -0.02 11.88 5.16
N PHE A 383 0.08 10.61 4.72
CA PHE A 383 0.60 9.53 5.54
C PHE A 383 2.05 9.80 5.97
N ASN A 384 2.91 10.28 5.06
CA ASN A 384 4.28 10.65 5.39
C ASN A 384 4.38 11.85 6.36
N LEU A 385 3.34 12.67 6.50
CA LEU A 385 3.30 13.74 7.52
C LEU A 385 2.91 13.24 8.91
N LEU A 386 2.53 11.97 9.11
CA LEU A 386 2.21 11.48 10.44
C LEU A 386 3.41 11.65 11.40
N PRO A 387 3.17 12.06 12.66
CA PRO A 387 4.21 12.40 13.63
C PRO A 387 4.93 11.18 14.22
N ILE A 388 5.38 10.24 13.39
CA ILE A 388 5.90 8.93 13.81
C ILE A 388 7.10 8.56 12.93
N LEU A 389 8.19 8.07 13.52
CA LEU A 389 9.33 7.55 12.75
C LEU A 389 9.00 6.19 12.12
N PRO A 390 9.45 5.89 10.89
CA PRO A 390 10.42 6.62 10.06
C PRO A 390 9.83 7.65 9.08
N LEU A 391 8.57 8.08 9.25
CA LEU A 391 7.90 8.98 8.34
C LEU A 391 8.46 10.42 8.46
N ASP A 392 8.28 11.24 7.43
CA ASP A 392 8.80 12.60 7.38
C ASP A 392 8.30 13.48 8.53
N GLY A 393 7.02 13.36 8.90
CA GLY A 393 6.44 14.05 10.05
C GLY A 393 7.14 13.70 11.36
N GLY A 394 7.57 12.45 11.51
CA GLY A 394 8.42 12.01 12.62
C GLY A 394 9.80 12.68 12.59
N HIS A 395 10.42 12.81 11.41
CA HIS A 395 11.68 13.53 11.25
C HIS A 395 11.56 15.04 11.52
N VAL A 396 10.42 15.66 11.18
CA VAL A 396 10.10 17.05 11.53
C VAL A 396 10.06 17.23 13.05
N LEU A 397 9.30 16.40 13.77
CA LEU A 397 9.23 16.48 15.24
C LEU A 397 10.58 16.18 15.90
N GLN A 398 11.32 15.22 15.36
CA GLN A 398 12.64 14.90 15.86
C GLN A 398 13.61 16.09 15.73
N ALA A 399 13.65 16.71 14.54
CA ALA A 399 14.54 17.83 14.25
C ALA A 399 14.16 19.14 14.97
N THR A 400 12.93 19.26 15.47
CA THR A 400 12.42 20.49 16.09
C THR A 400 12.25 20.39 17.61
N LEU A 401 11.66 19.30 18.10
CA LEU A 401 11.28 19.11 19.50
C LEU A 401 12.18 18.09 20.21
N PHE A 402 12.22 16.85 19.72
CA PHE A 402 12.76 15.73 20.50
C PHE A 402 14.28 15.71 20.57
N CYS A 403 14.99 16.29 19.59
CA CYS A 403 16.47 16.42 19.62
C CYS A 403 17.02 17.29 20.77
N ARG A 404 16.15 18.06 21.46
CA ARG A 404 16.53 18.93 22.58
C ARG A 404 16.89 18.15 23.85
N ASN A 405 16.35 16.95 24.02
CA ASN A 405 16.60 16.12 25.21
C ASN A 405 16.72 14.65 24.80
N ARG A 406 17.84 14.01 25.15
CA ARG A 406 18.11 12.60 24.83
C ARG A 406 17.01 11.64 25.32
N TRP A 407 16.36 11.92 26.45
CA TRP A 407 15.29 11.06 26.98
C TRP A 407 14.01 11.19 26.17
N LEU A 408 13.72 12.38 25.68
CA LEU A 408 12.56 12.62 24.80
C LEU A 408 12.77 11.97 23.43
N ASP A 409 13.95 12.12 22.82
CA ASP A 409 14.29 11.42 21.56
C ASP A 409 14.20 9.89 21.72
N PHE A 410 14.74 9.36 22.83
CA PHE A 410 14.69 7.93 23.11
C PHE A 410 13.26 7.43 23.33
N GLY A 411 12.46 8.14 24.12
CA GLY A 411 11.05 7.82 24.35
C GLY A 411 10.23 7.87 23.06
N PHE A 412 10.46 8.87 22.21
CA PHE A 412 9.81 8.99 20.91
C PHE A 412 10.15 7.82 19.97
N ARG A 413 11.41 7.39 19.91
CA ARG A 413 11.82 6.22 19.13
C ARG A 413 11.22 4.91 19.66
N ILE A 414 11.10 4.74 20.98
CA ILE A 414 10.41 3.59 21.58
C ILE A 414 8.94 3.59 21.19
N ALA A 415 8.26 4.74 21.32
CA ALA A 415 6.86 4.88 20.94
C ALA A 415 6.64 4.52 19.45
N ALA A 416 7.55 4.95 18.57
CA ALA A 416 7.51 4.59 17.16
C ALA A 416 7.65 3.07 16.93
N VAL A 417 8.60 2.40 17.61
CA VAL A 417 8.74 0.93 17.54
C VAL A 417 7.47 0.22 18.00
N LEU A 418 6.91 0.63 19.14
CA LEU A 418 5.69 0.04 19.68
C LEU A 418 4.50 0.24 18.75
N PHE A 419 4.37 1.42 18.15
CA PHE A 419 3.33 1.72 17.17
C PHE A 419 3.45 0.86 15.91
N LEU A 420 4.66 0.71 15.35
CA LEU A 420 4.89 -0.16 14.19
C LEU A 420 4.59 -1.63 14.50
N LEU A 421 4.93 -2.11 15.71
CA LEU A 421 4.55 -3.45 16.16
C LEU A 421 3.04 -3.60 16.31
N LEU A 422 2.36 -2.57 16.84
CA LEU A 422 0.90 -2.56 16.95
C LEU A 422 0.23 -2.63 15.58
N LEU A 423 0.67 -1.83 14.60
CA LEU A 423 0.17 -1.89 13.21
C LEU A 423 0.35 -3.28 12.60
N SER A 424 1.48 -3.95 12.88
CA SER A 424 1.67 -5.33 12.45
C SER A 424 0.75 -6.32 13.18
N ALA A 425 0.53 -6.12 14.49
CA ALA A 425 -0.27 -7.03 15.32
C ALA A 425 -1.77 -6.97 14.99
N ILE A 426 -2.29 -5.79 14.65
CA ILE A 426 -3.69 -5.62 14.20
C ILE A 426 -3.90 -6.03 12.73
N GLY A 427 -2.87 -6.55 12.06
CA GLY A 427 -2.98 -7.14 10.73
C GLY A 427 -2.82 -6.17 9.56
N VAL A 428 -2.35 -4.93 9.75
CA VAL A 428 -2.19 -3.98 8.63
C VAL A 428 -1.17 -4.49 7.61
N ALA A 429 0.05 -4.80 8.05
CA ALA A 429 1.07 -5.44 7.20
C ALA A 429 2.25 -5.97 8.03
N LYS A 430 2.79 -7.13 7.64
CA LYS A 430 3.99 -7.73 8.26
C LYS A 430 5.26 -6.89 8.07
N VAL A 431 5.29 -5.99 7.07
CA VAL A 431 6.45 -5.13 6.80
C VAL A 431 6.78 -4.21 7.98
N PHE A 432 5.77 -3.74 8.71
CA PHE A 432 5.97 -2.87 9.87
C PHE A 432 6.72 -3.57 11.01
N MET A 433 6.54 -4.87 11.19
CA MET A 433 7.32 -5.66 12.15
C MET A 433 8.80 -5.69 11.77
N TYR A 434 9.15 -5.89 10.50
CA TYR A 434 10.55 -5.90 10.05
C TYR A 434 11.21 -4.53 10.27
N ILE A 435 10.50 -3.45 9.97
CA ILE A 435 10.98 -2.08 10.21
C ILE A 435 11.17 -1.83 11.72
N ALA A 436 10.21 -2.26 12.53
CA ALA A 436 10.28 -2.14 13.98
C ALA A 436 11.49 -2.87 14.57
N ILE A 437 11.80 -4.08 14.08
CA ILE A 437 12.99 -4.83 14.51
C ILE A 437 14.28 -4.08 14.17
N VAL A 438 14.41 -3.56 12.94
CA VAL A 438 15.58 -2.78 12.51
C VAL A 438 15.75 -1.54 13.38
N PHE A 439 14.66 -0.81 13.64
CA PHE A 439 14.68 0.36 14.54
C PHE A 439 15.04 -0.01 15.98
N ALA A 440 14.46 -1.10 16.50
CA ALA A 440 14.70 -1.57 17.86
C ALA A 440 16.17 -1.97 18.09
N VAL A 441 16.78 -2.66 17.13
CA VAL A 441 18.22 -3.02 17.18
C VAL A 441 19.12 -1.78 17.21
N GLY A 442 18.68 -0.67 16.58
CA GLY A 442 19.41 0.60 16.58
C GLY A 442 19.29 1.42 17.89
N LEU A 443 18.30 1.16 18.74
CA LEU A 443 18.02 1.96 19.94
C LEU A 443 19.20 2.06 20.92
N PRO A 444 19.89 0.96 21.30
CA PRO A 444 21.00 1.05 22.25
C PRO A 444 22.18 1.86 21.70
N VAL A 445 22.43 1.75 20.39
CA VAL A 445 23.48 2.52 19.71
C VAL A 445 23.09 4.00 19.69
N ALA A 446 21.87 4.34 19.26
CA ALA A 446 21.38 5.71 19.24
C ALA A 446 21.45 6.39 20.62
N PHE A 447 21.07 5.67 21.69
CA PHE A 447 21.16 6.20 23.05
C PHE A 447 22.61 6.50 23.48
N LYS A 448 23.54 5.58 23.19
CA LYS A 448 24.97 5.78 23.48
C LYS A 448 25.56 6.95 22.69
N LEU A 449 25.21 7.09 21.41
CA LEU A 449 25.65 8.22 20.58
C LEU A 449 25.11 9.55 21.11
N SER A 450 23.84 9.61 21.53
CA SER A 450 23.25 10.80 22.16
C SER A 450 23.93 11.15 23.49
N LYS A 451 24.30 10.15 24.30
CA LYS A 451 25.07 10.35 25.55
C LYS A 451 26.46 10.95 25.28
N VAL A 452 27.16 10.45 24.26
CA VAL A 452 28.45 11.02 23.81
C VAL A 452 28.25 12.45 23.34
N THR A 453 27.23 12.69 22.51
CA THR A 453 26.89 14.03 22.00
C THR A 453 26.60 15.02 23.14
N ASP A 454 25.79 14.65 24.14
CA ASP A 454 25.46 15.52 25.27
C ASP A 454 26.70 15.84 26.14
N ARG A 455 27.63 14.89 26.28
CA ARG A 455 28.91 15.14 26.96
C ARG A 455 29.76 16.14 26.19
N LEU A 456 29.86 15.98 24.88
CA LEU A 456 30.66 16.84 24.00
C LEU A 456 30.05 18.23 23.81
N ARG A 457 28.71 18.39 23.85
CA ARG A 457 28.04 19.72 23.80
C ARG A 457 28.47 20.66 24.94
N ARG A 458 28.93 20.11 26.06
CA ARG A 458 29.40 20.87 27.22
C ARG A 458 30.88 21.26 27.11
N GLN A 459 31.59 20.76 26.10
CA GLN A 459 32.99 21.08 25.84
C GLN A 459 33.08 22.19 24.78
N ALA A 460 34.06 23.07 24.93
CA ALA A 460 34.38 24.06 23.91
C ALA A 460 35.17 23.37 22.78
N LEU A 461 34.46 22.86 21.78
CA LEU A 461 35.04 22.26 20.58
C LEU A 461 35.15 23.30 19.46
N PRO A 462 36.23 23.29 18.66
CA PRO A 462 36.36 24.22 17.55
C PRO A 462 35.23 24.01 16.53
N ALA A 463 34.63 25.13 16.12
CA ALA A 463 33.63 25.13 15.07
C ALA A 463 34.26 24.73 13.72
N PRO A 464 33.52 24.05 12.83
CA PRO A 464 34.00 23.79 11.48
C PRO A 464 34.32 25.12 10.75
N PRO A 465 35.37 25.18 9.93
CA PRO A 465 35.69 26.36 9.12
C PRO A 465 34.49 26.76 8.23
N PRO A 466 34.27 28.06 7.98
CA PRO A 466 33.28 28.51 7.00
C PRO A 466 33.54 27.85 5.64
N ASP A 467 32.48 27.35 4.99
CA ASP A 467 32.51 26.70 3.66
C ASP A 467 33.23 25.33 3.54
N GLU A 468 33.80 24.78 4.62
CA GLU A 468 34.31 23.41 4.65
C GLU A 468 33.39 22.45 5.40
N ASP A 469 32.77 21.51 4.66
CA ASP A 469 32.00 20.39 5.23
C ASP A 469 32.93 19.26 5.68
N ARG A 470 33.82 19.56 6.63
CA ARG A 470 34.82 18.65 7.22
C ARG A 470 34.84 18.78 8.74
N ILE A 471 35.13 17.67 9.41
CA ILE A 471 35.31 17.68 10.87
C ILE A 471 36.73 18.20 11.15
N PRO A 472 36.90 19.26 11.96
CA PRO A 472 38.22 19.66 12.44
C PRO A 472 38.91 18.50 13.14
N GLN A 473 40.21 18.29 12.90
CA GLN A 473 40.92 17.11 13.42
C GLN A 473 40.85 17.00 14.95
N GLU A 474 40.93 18.12 15.67
CA GLU A 474 40.77 18.17 17.14
C GLU A 474 39.37 17.68 17.58
N THR A 475 38.31 18.16 16.91
CA THR A 475 36.93 17.72 17.16
C THR A 475 36.76 16.23 16.84
N ALA A 476 37.38 15.75 15.77
CA ALA A 476 37.35 14.33 15.41
C ALA A 476 38.02 13.46 16.49
N GLN A 477 39.17 13.88 17.02
CA GLN A 477 39.85 13.18 18.11
C GLN A 477 38.98 13.13 19.37
N ALA A 478 38.41 14.27 19.80
CA ALA A 478 37.53 14.32 20.97
C ALA A 478 36.32 13.37 20.83
N ILE A 479 35.71 13.32 19.64
CA ILE A 479 34.60 12.41 19.35
C ILE A 479 35.07 10.95 19.40
N ILE A 480 36.17 10.59 18.74
CA ILE A 480 36.65 9.21 18.66
C ILE A 480 37.05 8.70 20.05
N THR A 481 37.75 9.51 20.85
CA THR A 481 38.12 9.16 22.23
C THR A 481 36.87 8.89 23.08
N ALA A 482 35.87 9.78 23.02
CA ALA A 482 34.61 9.60 23.74
C ALA A 482 33.84 8.35 23.28
N LEU A 483 33.85 8.05 21.98
CA LEU A 483 33.24 6.85 21.42
C LEU A 483 33.94 5.58 21.89
N LYS A 484 35.28 5.53 21.89
CA LYS A 484 36.01 4.36 22.40
C LYS A 484 35.76 4.09 23.88
N THR A 485 35.57 5.14 24.68
CA THR A 485 35.17 4.98 26.10
C THR A 485 33.78 4.36 26.24
N GLU A 486 32.80 4.78 25.44
CA GLU A 486 31.41 4.29 25.55
C GLU A 486 31.17 2.93 24.83
N PHE A 487 32.05 2.61 23.88
CA PHE A 487 32.06 1.36 23.12
C PHE A 487 33.36 0.57 23.33
N PRO A 488 33.62 0.04 24.54
CA PRO A 488 34.87 -0.66 24.85
C PRO A 488 35.01 -2.02 24.13
N LYS A 489 33.90 -2.60 23.67
CA LYS A 489 33.88 -3.87 22.93
C LYS A 489 34.21 -3.64 21.45
N GLY A 490 35.51 -3.60 21.12
CA GLY A 490 36.11 -3.87 19.80
C GLY A 490 35.29 -3.54 18.54
N VAL A 491 34.73 -2.33 18.46
CA VAL A 491 34.06 -1.84 17.24
C VAL A 491 35.12 -1.54 16.19
N ASN A 492 34.91 -1.97 14.94
CA ASN A 492 35.89 -1.73 13.89
C ASN A 492 36.02 -0.23 13.54
N ASN A 493 37.18 0.14 12.99
CA ASN A 493 37.53 1.55 12.70
C ASN A 493 36.51 2.23 11.78
N LYS A 494 35.95 1.50 10.80
CA LYS A 494 34.93 2.02 9.86
C LYS A 494 33.62 2.39 10.56
N THR A 495 33.16 1.56 11.48
CA THR A 495 31.93 1.82 12.23
C THR A 495 32.15 2.96 13.22
N LEU A 496 33.31 3.01 13.88
CA LEU A 496 33.68 4.14 14.75
C LEU A 496 33.76 5.46 13.98
N ALA A 497 34.37 5.48 12.79
CA ALA A 497 34.38 6.66 11.92
C ALA A 497 32.97 7.09 11.49
N SER A 498 32.08 6.12 11.21
CA SER A 498 30.68 6.41 10.87
C SER A 498 29.90 6.99 12.07
N TYR A 499 30.13 6.46 13.28
CA TYR A 499 29.59 7.02 14.51
C TYR A 499 30.14 8.41 14.80
N ALA A 500 31.42 8.65 14.51
CA ALA A 500 32.03 9.96 14.68
C ALA A 500 31.38 11.02 13.78
N LEU A 501 31.09 10.69 12.52
CA LEU A 501 30.31 11.54 11.61
C LEU A 501 28.92 11.84 12.16
N ASN A 502 28.21 10.82 12.66
CA ASN A 502 26.85 10.98 13.17
C ASN A 502 26.81 11.87 14.43
N VAL A 503 27.77 11.69 15.35
CA VAL A 503 27.91 12.54 16.53
C VAL A 503 28.20 13.99 16.10
N PHE A 504 29.13 14.20 15.18
CA PHE A 504 29.44 15.54 14.68
C PHE A 504 28.22 16.21 14.00
N GLU A 505 27.49 15.47 13.18
CA GLU A 505 26.27 15.96 12.54
C GLU A 505 25.23 16.37 13.58
N THR A 506 25.11 15.63 14.68
CA THR A 506 24.17 15.91 15.78
C THR A 506 24.64 17.06 16.67
N LEU A 507 25.96 17.28 16.79
CA LEU A 507 26.54 18.45 17.45
C LEU A 507 26.24 19.74 16.67
N ASN A 508 26.33 19.70 15.33
CA ASN A 508 26.07 20.86 14.48
C ASN A 508 24.58 21.10 14.18
N ALA A 509 23.75 20.06 14.23
CA ALA A 509 22.30 20.15 14.10
C ALA A 509 21.67 20.77 15.35
N LYS A 510 21.95 22.05 15.61
CA LYS A 510 21.36 22.81 16.70
C LYS A 510 19.84 22.83 16.56
N PRO A 511 19.10 22.62 17.66
CA PRO A 511 17.65 22.74 17.63
C PRO A 511 17.26 24.16 17.16
N PRO A 512 16.17 24.32 16.39
CA PRO A 512 15.69 25.63 15.98
C PRO A 512 15.40 26.52 17.20
N SER A 513 15.46 27.84 16.99
CA SER A 513 14.97 28.81 17.97
C SER A 513 13.49 28.58 18.25
N VAL A 514 12.99 29.00 19.42
CA VAL A 514 11.58 28.81 19.80
C VAL A 514 10.60 29.32 18.72
N PRO A 515 10.77 30.52 18.14
CA PRO A 515 9.88 30.99 17.07
C PRO A 515 9.94 30.11 15.81
N ALA A 516 11.14 29.69 15.40
CA ALA A 516 11.31 28.80 14.25
C ALA A 516 10.68 27.42 14.49
N THR A 517 10.78 26.89 15.71
CA THR A 517 10.10 25.66 16.12
C THR A 517 8.58 25.83 16.02
N LEU A 518 8.01 26.90 16.58
CA LEU A 518 6.57 27.14 16.52
C LEU A 518 6.07 27.28 15.07
N GLY A 519 6.79 28.02 14.22
CA GLY A 519 6.44 28.16 12.81
C GLY A 519 6.46 26.83 12.04
N LEU A 520 7.50 26.00 12.25
CA LEU A 520 7.60 24.68 11.60
C LEU A 520 6.50 23.72 12.09
N LEU A 521 6.18 23.74 13.39
CA LEU A 521 5.09 22.93 13.94
C LEU A 521 3.72 23.39 13.46
N ALA A 522 3.50 24.70 13.34
CA ALA A 522 2.27 25.25 12.77
C ALA A 522 2.10 24.84 11.30
N LEU A 523 3.18 24.90 10.51
CA LEU A 523 3.17 24.44 9.12
C LEU A 523 2.87 22.93 9.01
N HIS A 524 3.52 22.12 9.86
CA HIS A 524 3.30 20.67 9.91
C HIS A 524 1.87 20.31 10.32
N ALA A 525 1.37 20.89 11.42
CA ALA A 525 0.01 20.67 11.90
C ALA A 525 -1.04 21.17 10.90
N GLY A 526 -0.81 22.34 10.29
CA GLY A 526 -1.66 22.89 9.24
C GLY A 526 -1.79 21.94 8.04
N ALA A 527 -0.66 21.38 7.56
CA ALA A 527 -0.66 20.41 6.48
C ALA A 527 -1.36 19.09 6.85
N LEU A 528 -1.30 18.68 8.12
CA LEU A 528 -1.97 17.47 8.59
C LEU A 528 -3.51 17.65 8.70
N VAL A 529 -3.96 18.87 9.02
CA VAL A 529 -5.40 19.22 9.15
C VAL A 529 -6.04 19.61 7.82
N ILE A 530 -5.29 20.24 6.90
CA ILE A 530 -5.85 20.76 5.65
C ILE A 530 -6.38 19.65 4.74
N VAL A 531 -5.74 18.48 4.72
CA VAL A 531 -6.15 17.34 3.87
C VAL A 531 -7.49 16.73 4.30
N PRO A 532 -7.72 16.35 5.57
CA PRO A 532 -9.02 15.86 5.99
C PRO A 532 -10.10 16.95 5.90
N LEU A 533 -9.76 18.22 6.14
CA LEU A 533 -10.70 19.33 5.93
C LEU A 533 -11.06 19.47 4.45
N PHE A 534 -10.08 19.44 3.55
CA PHE A 534 -10.27 19.46 2.10
C PHE A 534 -11.09 18.26 1.64
N GLY A 535 -10.78 17.06 2.13
CA GLY A 535 -11.54 15.84 1.85
C GLY A 535 -12.99 15.95 2.35
N LEU A 536 -13.22 16.53 3.52
CA LEU A 536 -14.55 16.81 4.04
C LEU A 536 -15.28 17.84 3.18
N VAL A 537 -14.64 18.95 2.81
CA VAL A 537 -15.22 19.98 1.93
C VAL A 537 -15.54 19.40 0.56
N LEU A 538 -14.61 18.64 -0.03
CA LEU A 538 -14.82 17.97 -1.31
C LEU A 538 -15.92 16.92 -1.18
N LEU A 539 -15.98 16.15 -0.10
CA LEU A 539 -17.06 15.18 0.15
C LEU A 539 -18.40 15.90 0.38
N LEU A 540 -18.42 17.05 1.03
CA LEU A 540 -19.61 17.89 1.18
C LEU A 540 -20.01 18.58 -0.13
N ALA A 541 -19.06 18.86 -1.03
CA ALA A 541 -19.31 19.40 -2.37
C ALA A 541 -19.77 18.30 -3.34
N LEU A 542 -19.18 17.10 -3.26
CA LEU A 542 -19.58 15.88 -3.98
C LEU A 542 -20.92 15.35 -3.47
N ARG A 543 -21.17 15.44 -2.16
CA ARG A 543 -22.50 15.30 -1.58
C ARG A 543 -23.31 16.58 -1.69
N GLY A 544 -22.80 17.66 -2.28
CA GLY A 544 -23.61 18.83 -2.58
C GLY A 544 -24.66 18.47 -3.63
N THR A 545 -24.35 17.53 -4.51
CA THR A 545 -25.31 16.92 -5.45
C THR A 545 -26.26 15.95 -4.74
N GLU A 546 -25.79 15.10 -3.83
CA GLU A 546 -26.67 14.19 -3.06
C GLU A 546 -27.46 14.87 -1.93
N ILE A 547 -26.97 15.94 -1.32
CA ILE A 547 -27.65 16.77 -0.32
C ILE A 547 -28.55 17.76 -1.04
N ALA A 548 -28.25 18.22 -2.26
CA ALA A 548 -29.24 18.92 -3.08
C ALA A 548 -30.30 17.97 -3.63
N GLN A 549 -30.00 16.70 -3.92
CA GLN A 549 -30.98 15.66 -4.28
C GLN A 549 -31.74 15.14 -3.06
N LEU A 550 -31.12 15.05 -1.89
CA LEU A 550 -31.74 14.68 -0.61
C LEU A 550 -32.52 15.87 -0.05
N ALA A 551 -32.03 17.11 -0.20
CA ALA A 551 -32.79 18.31 0.13
C ALA A 551 -33.88 18.55 -0.91
N ARG A 552 -33.71 18.20 -2.20
CA ARG A 552 -34.81 18.16 -3.17
C ARG A 552 -35.78 17.01 -2.89
N ALA A 553 -35.33 15.83 -2.45
CA ALA A 553 -36.21 14.73 -2.05
C ALA A 553 -36.88 14.95 -0.67
N LEU A 554 -36.23 15.74 0.21
CA LEU A 554 -36.78 16.18 1.50
C LEU A 554 -37.64 17.44 1.36
N ALA A 555 -37.40 18.28 0.35
CA ALA A 555 -38.20 19.46 0.00
C ALA A 555 -39.35 19.13 -0.96
N ALA A 556 -39.20 18.14 -1.83
CA ALA A 556 -40.26 17.51 -2.63
C ALA A 556 -40.96 16.40 -1.82
N GLN A 557 -41.12 16.61 -0.51
CA GLN A 557 -42.08 15.81 0.22
C GLN A 557 -43.48 16.21 -0.25
N PRO A 558 -44.34 15.23 -0.56
CA PRO A 558 -45.69 15.54 -1.00
C PRO A 558 -46.38 16.46 0.00
N LYS A 559 -46.87 17.61 -0.48
CA LYS A 559 -47.34 18.72 0.38
C LYS A 559 -48.67 18.42 1.08
N TYR A 560 -49.59 17.76 0.38
CA TYR A 560 -50.98 17.63 0.82
C TYR A 560 -51.20 16.35 1.61
N SER A 561 -52.07 16.40 2.61
CA SER A 561 -52.40 15.24 3.44
C SER A 561 -53.79 14.73 3.10
N VAL A 562 -53.98 13.41 3.18
CA VAL A 562 -55.28 12.76 3.03
C VAL A 562 -55.59 11.92 4.26
N GLU A 563 -56.79 12.10 4.82
CA GLU A 563 -57.29 11.28 5.91
C GLU A 563 -57.99 10.04 5.37
N CYS A 564 -57.88 8.93 6.10
CA CYS A 564 -58.53 7.68 5.74
C CYS A 564 -60.06 7.88 5.62
N GLY A 565 -60.65 7.44 4.50
CA GLY A 565 -62.09 7.60 4.23
C GLY A 565 -62.56 9.03 3.93
N SER A 566 -61.65 10.00 3.73
CA SER A 566 -62.02 11.41 3.48
C SER A 566 -62.38 11.74 2.03
N TRP A 567 -62.31 10.75 1.13
CA TRP A 567 -62.59 10.95 -0.29
C TRP A 567 -64.11 10.94 -0.56
N GLN A 568 -64.55 11.71 -1.55
CA GLN A 568 -65.94 11.76 -2.00
C GLN A 568 -65.98 11.66 -3.52
N ALA A 569 -67.03 11.06 -4.08
CA ALA A 569 -67.22 10.99 -5.52
C ALA A 569 -68.66 11.39 -5.87
N TRP A 570 -68.84 11.99 -7.04
CA TRP A 570 -70.13 12.36 -7.59
C TRP A 570 -70.19 11.99 -9.09
N PRO A 571 -71.28 11.35 -9.54
CA PRO A 571 -72.35 10.76 -8.72
C PRO A 571 -71.85 9.56 -7.88
N ASP A 572 -72.47 9.32 -6.71
CA ASP A 572 -72.11 8.23 -5.77
C ASP A 572 -72.09 6.84 -6.44
N LYS A 573 -72.90 6.68 -7.50
CA LYS A 573 -72.84 5.55 -8.43
C LYS A 573 -72.59 6.11 -9.83
N PRO A 574 -71.38 5.98 -10.40
CA PRO A 574 -71.16 6.32 -11.80
C PRO A 574 -72.04 5.40 -12.66
N ASP A 575 -72.74 5.97 -13.64
CA ASP A 575 -73.58 5.21 -14.58
C ASP A 575 -72.78 4.02 -15.14
N ALA A 576 -73.32 2.82 -14.94
CA ALA A 576 -72.80 1.60 -15.52
C ALA A 576 -73.20 1.58 -17.00
N GLY A 577 -72.41 2.25 -17.84
CA GLY A 577 -72.38 1.97 -19.27
C GLY A 577 -72.75 3.14 -20.18
N LYS A 578 -71.78 3.57 -20.99
CA LYS A 578 -71.75 3.37 -22.45
C LYS A 578 -70.48 4.01 -23.01
N GLY A 579 -69.66 3.19 -23.66
CA GLY A 579 -68.66 3.63 -24.63
C GLY A 579 -67.33 4.15 -24.06
N LYS A 580 -66.24 3.53 -24.50
CA LYS A 580 -65.03 4.09 -25.16
C LYS A 580 -64.81 5.61 -25.30
N GLU A 581 -65.52 6.48 -24.62
CA GLU A 581 -65.37 7.93 -24.74
C GLU A 581 -64.11 8.36 -23.98
N THR A 582 -63.18 9.00 -24.68
CA THR A 582 -61.96 9.54 -24.11
C THR A 582 -62.30 10.73 -23.20
N ARG A 583 -61.67 10.82 -22.04
CA ARG A 583 -61.99 11.83 -21.03
C ARG A 583 -60.73 12.55 -20.56
N ASN A 584 -60.80 13.87 -20.44
CA ASN A 584 -59.74 14.65 -19.84
C ASN A 584 -60.00 14.81 -18.35
N LEU A 585 -58.93 14.85 -17.57
CA LEU A 585 -59.01 14.97 -16.12
C LEU A 585 -58.42 16.33 -15.70
N LEU A 586 -59.28 17.18 -15.18
CA LEU A 586 -58.91 18.46 -14.58
C LEU A 586 -58.59 18.23 -13.10
N ILE A 587 -57.40 18.64 -12.69
CA ILE A 587 -56.91 18.56 -11.32
C ILE A 587 -56.85 19.98 -10.74
N ALA A 588 -57.47 20.20 -9.60
CA ALA A 588 -57.38 21.45 -8.86
C ALA A 588 -57.09 21.17 -7.37
N THR A 589 -55.88 21.51 -6.92
CA THR A 589 -55.44 21.25 -5.54
C THR A 589 -55.45 22.52 -4.71
N PHE A 590 -56.04 22.47 -3.52
CA PHE A 590 -56.19 23.62 -2.63
C PHE A 590 -55.23 23.50 -1.44
N ASP A 591 -54.67 24.63 -1.03
CA ASP A 591 -53.89 24.72 0.22
C ASP A 591 -54.77 24.61 1.47
N ASN A 592 -56.06 24.99 1.36
CA ASN A 592 -57.05 24.86 2.42
C ASN A 592 -58.03 23.71 2.13
N PRO A 593 -57.99 22.59 2.87
CA PRO A 593 -58.90 21.46 2.68
C PRO A 593 -60.38 21.80 2.87
N GLN A 594 -60.73 22.77 3.71
CA GLN A 594 -62.12 23.17 3.91
C GLN A 594 -62.68 23.91 2.69
N LEU A 595 -61.84 24.72 2.03
CA LEU A 595 -62.22 25.40 0.79
C LEU A 595 -62.47 24.37 -0.33
N ALA A 596 -61.66 23.31 -0.42
CA ALA A 596 -61.89 22.21 -1.36
C ALA A 596 -63.25 21.52 -1.10
N LYS A 597 -63.60 21.23 0.16
CA LYS A 597 -64.89 20.63 0.54
C LYS A 597 -66.09 21.51 0.16
N VAL A 598 -66.05 22.80 0.49
CA VAL A 598 -67.11 23.76 0.14
C VAL A 598 -67.24 23.90 -1.37
N THR A 599 -66.12 23.96 -2.08
CA THR A 599 -66.10 24.05 -3.56
C THR A 599 -66.67 22.78 -4.17
N PHE A 600 -66.32 21.60 -3.66
CA PHE A 600 -66.88 20.32 -4.10
C PHE A 600 -68.41 20.33 -4.01
N ALA A 601 -68.96 20.66 -2.83
CA ALA A 601 -70.42 20.70 -2.61
C ALA A 601 -71.14 21.77 -3.45
N ARG A 602 -70.47 22.88 -3.77
CA ARG A 602 -71.02 23.93 -4.64
C ARG A 602 -71.09 23.47 -6.10
N LEU A 603 -70.01 22.86 -6.59
CA LEU A 603 -69.86 22.50 -8.00
C LEU A 603 -70.67 21.27 -8.40
N THR A 604 -70.90 20.31 -7.50
CA THR A 604 -71.72 19.13 -7.79
C THR A 604 -73.12 19.47 -8.34
N ASN A 605 -73.71 20.59 -7.93
CA ASN A 605 -75.03 21.03 -8.40
C ASN A 605 -75.01 21.73 -9.78
N GLN A 606 -73.83 22.04 -10.31
CA GLN A 606 -73.64 22.84 -11.53
C GLN A 606 -72.97 22.04 -12.65
N LEU A 607 -72.45 20.85 -12.35
CA LEU A 607 -71.75 19.99 -13.29
C LEU A 607 -72.73 19.29 -14.26
N PRO A 608 -72.32 19.06 -15.52
CA PRO A 608 -73.14 18.34 -16.48
C PRO A 608 -73.33 16.88 -16.05
N HIS A 609 -74.47 16.28 -16.40
CA HIS A 609 -74.80 14.88 -16.06
C HIS A 609 -73.72 13.86 -16.48
N MET A 610 -72.93 14.19 -17.52
CA MET A 610 -71.88 13.31 -18.02
C MET A 610 -70.53 13.51 -17.32
N ALA A 611 -70.38 14.43 -16.36
CA ALA A 611 -69.15 14.63 -15.59
C ALA A 611 -68.98 13.59 -14.46
N ARG A 612 -67.72 13.25 -14.14
CA ARG A 612 -67.38 12.54 -12.90
C ARG A 612 -66.53 13.48 -12.06
N PHE A 613 -66.88 13.65 -10.80
CA PHE A 613 -66.21 14.61 -9.92
C PHE A 613 -65.82 13.95 -8.60
N GLY A 614 -64.62 14.23 -8.11
CA GLY A 614 -64.09 13.61 -6.90
C GLY A 614 -63.36 14.62 -6.03
N LEU A 615 -63.52 14.47 -4.73
CA LEU A 615 -62.70 15.16 -3.73
C LEU A 615 -61.76 14.12 -3.10
N PHE A 616 -60.46 14.39 -3.15
CA PHE A 616 -59.41 13.56 -2.55
C PHE A 616 -58.50 14.43 -1.69
N GLY A 617 -58.65 14.35 -0.36
CA GLY A 617 -57.98 15.27 0.57
C GLY A 617 -58.38 16.72 0.28
N SER A 618 -57.45 17.55 -0.18
CA SER A 618 -57.69 18.93 -0.62
C SER A 618 -57.70 19.11 -2.15
N THR A 619 -57.78 18.02 -2.93
CA THR A 619 -57.75 18.07 -4.39
C THR A 619 -59.10 17.68 -4.99
N LEU A 620 -59.54 18.47 -5.96
CA LEU A 620 -60.69 18.19 -6.81
C LEU A 620 -60.22 17.53 -8.11
N LEU A 621 -60.87 16.42 -8.47
CA LEU A 621 -60.62 15.65 -9.68
C LEU A 621 -61.90 15.69 -10.53
N LEU A 622 -61.89 16.45 -11.62
CA LEU A 622 -63.04 16.60 -12.51
C LEU A 622 -62.74 15.95 -13.87
N SER A 623 -63.43 14.86 -14.17
CA SER A 623 -63.33 14.16 -15.45
C SER A 623 -64.46 14.58 -16.39
N LEU A 624 -64.10 15.11 -17.56
CA LEU A 624 -65.01 15.59 -18.60
C LEU A 624 -64.76 14.82 -19.91
N PRO A 625 -65.77 14.67 -20.80
CA PRO A 625 -65.56 14.15 -22.15
C PRO A 625 -64.49 14.97 -22.90
N ALA A 626 -63.53 14.30 -23.55
CA ALA A 626 -62.44 14.97 -24.25
C ALA A 626 -62.91 15.78 -25.48
N THR A 627 -64.13 15.52 -25.96
CA THR A 627 -64.81 16.25 -27.04
C THR A 627 -65.40 17.59 -26.58
N ASP A 628 -65.56 17.82 -25.28
CA ASP A 628 -66.17 19.02 -24.72
C ASP A 628 -65.11 20.03 -24.22
N ALA A 629 -64.38 20.60 -25.18
CA ALA A 629 -63.34 21.60 -24.90
C ALA A 629 -63.90 22.87 -24.24
N VAL A 630 -65.15 23.23 -24.53
CA VAL A 630 -65.82 24.42 -23.97
C VAL A 630 -66.09 24.24 -22.48
N ALA A 631 -66.62 23.09 -22.07
CA ALA A 631 -66.81 22.80 -20.65
C ALA A 631 -65.46 22.70 -19.92
N GLN A 632 -64.45 22.08 -20.53
CA GLN A 632 -63.11 22.02 -19.94
C GLN A 632 -62.53 23.41 -19.66
N GLU A 633 -62.55 24.31 -20.65
CA GLU A 633 -61.99 25.65 -20.50
C GLU A 633 -62.76 26.48 -19.47
N ARG A 634 -64.10 26.37 -19.47
CA ARG A 634 -64.96 27.00 -18.46
C ARG A 634 -64.58 26.57 -17.04
N TRP A 635 -64.52 25.26 -16.80
CA TRP A 635 -64.23 24.72 -15.47
C TRP A 635 -62.77 24.94 -15.04
N PHE A 636 -61.83 24.90 -16.00
CA PHE A 636 -60.43 25.29 -15.76
C PHE A 636 -60.35 26.73 -15.27
N THR A 637 -60.97 27.66 -16.00
CA THR A 637 -60.98 29.09 -15.64
C THR A 637 -61.63 29.32 -14.29
N GLU A 638 -62.78 28.68 -14.02
CA GLU A 638 -63.47 28.82 -12.73
C GLU A 638 -62.59 28.32 -11.56
N LEU A 639 -61.98 27.13 -11.69
CA LEU A 639 -61.12 26.58 -10.63
C LEU A 639 -59.82 27.37 -10.46
N GLN A 640 -59.29 27.98 -11.52
CA GLN A 640 -58.11 28.83 -11.46
C GLN A 640 -58.36 30.13 -10.67
N THR A 641 -59.60 30.61 -10.58
CA THR A 641 -59.94 31.74 -9.68
C THR A 641 -59.85 31.37 -8.19
N LEU A 642 -59.91 30.07 -7.87
CA LEU A 642 -59.99 29.57 -6.50
C LEU A 642 -58.67 28.96 -6.00
N THR A 643 -57.83 28.44 -6.90
CA THR A 643 -56.50 27.93 -6.57
C THR A 643 -55.51 28.12 -7.72
N THR A 644 -54.23 28.29 -7.38
CA THR A 644 -53.14 28.43 -8.36
C THR A 644 -52.64 27.09 -8.90
N ASN A 645 -52.98 25.97 -8.24
CA ASN A 645 -52.56 24.64 -8.67
C ASN A 645 -53.70 23.94 -9.43
N VAL A 646 -53.87 24.34 -10.70
CA VAL A 646 -54.87 23.77 -11.62
C VAL A 646 -54.19 23.34 -12.92
N PHE A 647 -54.43 22.11 -13.37
CA PHE A 647 -53.93 21.61 -14.65
C PHE A 647 -54.85 20.55 -15.25
N VAL A 648 -54.73 20.34 -16.57
CA VAL A 648 -55.46 19.32 -17.32
C VAL A 648 -54.53 18.16 -17.64
N VAL A 649 -54.99 16.93 -17.42
CA VAL A 649 -54.36 15.70 -17.88
C VAL A 649 -55.19 15.15 -19.06
N PRO A 650 -54.66 15.21 -20.30
CA PRO A 650 -55.30 14.63 -21.46
C PRO A 650 -55.41 13.10 -21.36
N THR A 651 -56.39 12.48 -22.02
CA THR A 651 -56.63 11.02 -21.95
C THR A 651 -55.43 10.14 -22.32
N ASN A 652 -54.52 10.64 -23.18
CA ASN A 652 -53.32 9.92 -23.61
C ASN A 652 -52.10 10.17 -22.72
N GLN A 653 -52.26 10.85 -21.59
CA GLN A 653 -51.19 11.16 -20.66
C GLN A 653 -51.46 10.56 -19.28
N PRO A 654 -50.45 9.98 -18.62
CA PRO A 654 -50.59 9.48 -17.26
C PRO A 654 -50.65 10.65 -16.27
N LEU A 655 -51.55 10.56 -15.28
CA LEU A 655 -51.50 11.39 -14.09
C LEU A 655 -50.48 10.80 -13.12
N ILE A 656 -49.42 11.54 -12.83
CA ILE A 656 -48.38 11.11 -11.91
C ILE A 656 -48.72 11.56 -10.49
N VAL A 657 -48.69 10.63 -9.56
CA VAL A 657 -48.90 10.85 -8.13
C VAL A 657 -47.66 10.37 -7.37
N THR A 658 -47.22 11.19 -6.43
CA THR A 658 -46.26 10.76 -5.39
C THR A 658 -47.01 10.58 -4.09
N VAL A 659 -46.82 9.45 -3.42
CA VAL A 659 -47.47 9.13 -2.14
C VAL A 659 -46.42 8.77 -1.11
N ARG A 660 -46.46 9.42 0.06
CA ARG A 660 -45.63 9.10 1.20
C ARG A 660 -46.50 8.70 2.38
N VAL A 661 -46.12 7.63 3.06
CA VAL A 661 -46.89 7.07 4.16
C VAL A 661 -46.00 6.56 5.29
N VAL A 662 -46.50 6.63 6.53
CA VAL A 662 -45.85 6.08 7.71
C VAL A 662 -46.64 4.86 8.19
N ALA A 663 -46.01 3.69 8.14
CA ALA A 663 -46.55 2.44 8.67
C ALA A 663 -46.46 2.42 10.21
N PRO A 664 -47.31 1.64 10.90
CA PRO A 664 -47.35 1.61 12.37
C PRO A 664 -46.10 0.97 13.00
N ASN A 665 -45.40 0.11 12.25
CA ASN A 665 -44.13 -0.49 12.64
C ASN A 665 -43.36 -1.00 11.43
N ASN A 666 -42.09 -1.33 11.64
CA ASN A 666 -41.17 -1.77 10.59
C ASN A 666 -41.60 -3.07 9.88
N THR A 667 -42.32 -3.95 10.57
CA THR A 667 -42.84 -5.23 10.03
C THR A 667 -43.98 -4.99 9.06
N THR A 668 -44.96 -4.17 9.44
CA THR A 668 -46.05 -3.74 8.54
C THR A 668 -45.49 -3.01 7.33
N ALA A 669 -44.50 -2.12 7.54
CA ALA A 669 -43.83 -1.43 6.44
C ALA A 669 -43.17 -2.40 5.45
N ALA A 670 -42.51 -3.45 5.97
CA ALA A 670 -41.88 -4.47 5.15
C ALA A 670 -42.91 -5.31 4.36
N ASN A 671 -44.07 -5.59 4.94
CA ASN A 671 -45.14 -6.34 4.28
C ASN A 671 -45.78 -5.53 3.15
N ILE A 672 -46.12 -4.26 3.39
CA ILE A 672 -46.65 -3.35 2.37
C ILE A 672 -45.64 -3.17 1.23
N ALA A 673 -44.37 -2.89 1.56
CA ALA A 673 -43.32 -2.75 0.55
C ALA A 673 -43.13 -4.03 -0.27
N ARG A 674 -43.26 -5.21 0.34
CA ARG A 674 -43.20 -6.48 -0.37
C ARG A 674 -44.35 -6.61 -1.37
N ASP A 675 -45.59 -6.32 -0.96
CA ASP A 675 -46.75 -6.39 -1.86
C ASP A 675 -46.66 -5.40 -3.02
N LEU A 676 -46.13 -4.21 -2.77
CA LEU A 676 -45.87 -3.21 -3.81
C LEU A 676 -44.78 -3.68 -4.78
N GLN A 677 -43.67 -4.22 -4.28
CA GLN A 677 -42.60 -4.79 -5.13
C GLN A 677 -43.07 -5.99 -5.94
N ASP A 678 -43.93 -6.82 -5.35
CA ASP A 678 -44.52 -7.98 -6.01
C ASP A 678 -45.56 -7.56 -7.08
N TYR A 679 -46.08 -6.33 -7.04
CA TYR A 679 -47.04 -5.79 -8.01
C TYR A 679 -46.40 -4.90 -9.10
N PHE A 680 -45.47 -4.01 -8.73
CA PHE A 680 -44.73 -3.12 -9.64
C PHE A 680 -43.66 -3.88 -10.42
N ILE A 681 -44.08 -4.94 -11.10
CA ILE A 681 -43.25 -5.71 -12.02
C ILE A 681 -43.37 -5.03 -13.39
N ALA A 682 -42.25 -4.53 -13.90
CA ALA A 682 -42.16 -3.91 -15.22
C ALA A 682 -42.82 -4.81 -16.30
N ASP A 683 -43.48 -4.19 -17.27
CA ASP A 683 -44.25 -4.81 -18.36
C ASP A 683 -45.47 -5.69 -17.95
N LEU A 684 -45.64 -6.05 -16.67
CA LEU A 684 -46.76 -6.90 -16.22
C LEU A 684 -47.83 -6.15 -15.42
N GLN A 685 -47.48 -5.07 -14.72
CA GLN A 685 -48.36 -4.37 -13.77
C GLN A 685 -49.75 -3.95 -14.30
N HIS A 686 -49.87 -3.74 -15.63
CA HIS A 686 -51.11 -3.33 -16.29
C HIS A 686 -52.08 -4.48 -16.58
N GLU A 687 -51.63 -5.73 -16.41
CA GLU A 687 -52.41 -6.98 -16.56
C GLU A 687 -52.62 -7.70 -15.21
N LEU A 688 -51.97 -7.24 -14.14
CA LEU A 688 -52.04 -7.84 -12.81
C LEU A 688 -53.11 -7.18 -11.94
N LEU A 689 -53.86 -8.01 -11.21
CA LEU A 689 -54.82 -7.55 -10.21
C LEU A 689 -54.06 -6.81 -9.08
N PRO A 690 -54.31 -5.51 -8.83
CA PRO A 690 -53.56 -4.78 -7.81
C PRO A 690 -53.95 -5.21 -6.39
N PRO A 691 -53.04 -5.14 -5.40
CA PRO A 691 -53.29 -5.62 -4.04
C PRO A 691 -54.38 -4.83 -3.30
N TRP A 692 -54.72 -3.63 -3.76
CA TRP A 692 -55.80 -2.81 -3.22
C TRP A 692 -57.17 -3.04 -3.87
N ALA A 693 -57.26 -3.84 -4.96
CA ALA A 693 -58.55 -4.17 -5.57
C ALA A 693 -59.44 -4.97 -4.59
N PRO A 694 -60.77 -4.83 -4.65
CA PRO A 694 -61.70 -5.61 -3.83
C PRO A 694 -61.50 -7.13 -3.95
N GLU A 695 -61.24 -7.63 -5.16
CA GLU A 695 -61.03 -9.04 -5.44
C GLU A 695 -59.71 -9.56 -4.85
N ALA A 696 -58.71 -8.69 -4.68
CA ALA A 696 -57.44 -9.04 -4.05
C ALA A 696 -57.54 -9.23 -2.52
N GLN A 697 -58.67 -8.83 -1.92
CA GLN A 697 -58.95 -9.03 -0.49
C GLN A 697 -59.54 -10.42 -0.19
N LYS A 698 -59.93 -11.18 -1.22
CA LYS A 698 -60.48 -12.52 -1.07
C LYS A 698 -59.34 -13.52 -0.75
N PRO A 699 -59.57 -14.55 0.09
CA PRO A 699 -58.55 -15.55 0.42
C PRO A 699 -57.91 -16.22 -0.80
N ALA A 700 -58.67 -16.34 -1.90
CA ALA A 700 -58.19 -16.88 -3.17
C ALA A 700 -57.03 -16.09 -3.80
N PHE A 701 -56.76 -14.86 -3.36
CA PHE A 701 -55.65 -14.05 -3.86
C PHE A 701 -54.28 -14.48 -3.30
N GLU A 702 -54.23 -15.20 -2.18
CA GLU A 702 -52.96 -15.56 -1.53
C GLU A 702 -52.08 -16.48 -2.41
N LYS A 703 -52.71 -17.32 -3.24
CA LYS A 703 -51.99 -18.13 -4.25
C LYS A 703 -51.22 -17.24 -5.24
N TYR A 704 -51.83 -16.13 -5.65
CA TYR A 704 -51.20 -15.16 -6.57
C TYR A 704 -50.11 -14.36 -5.88
N ARG A 705 -50.28 -14.01 -4.60
CA ARG A 705 -49.24 -13.38 -3.78
C ARG A 705 -48.00 -14.27 -3.69
N THR A 706 -48.19 -15.57 -3.48
CA THR A 706 -47.10 -16.55 -3.46
C THR A 706 -46.43 -16.67 -4.83
N ALA A 707 -47.22 -16.76 -5.92
CA ALA A 707 -46.68 -16.81 -7.28
C ALA A 707 -45.87 -15.56 -7.65
N ARG A 708 -46.32 -14.36 -7.25
CA ARG A 708 -45.57 -13.10 -7.47
C ARG A 708 -44.25 -13.05 -6.71
N ARG A 709 -44.22 -13.54 -5.47
CA ARG A 709 -42.96 -13.66 -4.71
C ARG A 709 -41.97 -14.59 -5.40
N SER A 710 -42.45 -15.74 -5.90
CA SER A 710 -41.64 -16.66 -6.68
C SER A 710 -41.15 -16.02 -7.97
N TRP A 711 -42.01 -15.29 -8.69
CA TRP A 711 -41.62 -14.56 -9.90
C TRP A 711 -40.55 -13.51 -9.64
N ARG A 712 -40.72 -12.65 -8.63
CA ARG A 712 -39.71 -11.65 -8.25
C ARG A 712 -38.39 -12.30 -7.84
N ARG A 713 -38.44 -13.45 -7.16
CA ARG A 713 -37.24 -14.24 -6.85
C ARG A 713 -36.55 -14.73 -8.11
N ILE A 714 -37.28 -15.31 -9.07
CA ILE A 714 -36.74 -15.73 -10.36
C ILE A 714 -36.02 -14.54 -11.02
N GLN A 715 -36.69 -13.39 -11.16
CA GLN A 715 -36.11 -12.19 -11.79
C GLN A 715 -34.83 -11.72 -11.09
N ARG A 716 -34.81 -11.72 -9.75
CA ARG A 716 -33.60 -11.34 -8.99
C ARG A 716 -32.44 -12.31 -9.23
N GLU A 717 -32.71 -13.61 -9.21
CA GLU A 717 -31.69 -14.64 -9.41
C GLU A 717 -31.16 -14.60 -10.85
N MET A 718 -32.01 -14.31 -11.84
CA MET A 718 -31.58 -14.12 -13.24
C MET A 718 -30.57 -12.97 -13.40
N LEU A 719 -30.63 -11.94 -12.56
CA LEU A 719 -29.66 -10.83 -12.59
C LEU A 719 -28.25 -11.27 -12.17
N THR A 720 -28.11 -12.32 -11.37
CA THR A 720 -26.79 -12.84 -10.94
C THR A 720 -25.97 -13.40 -12.11
N ALA A 721 -26.60 -13.69 -13.26
CA ALA A 721 -25.89 -14.08 -14.47
C ALA A 721 -24.93 -12.98 -14.96
N TRP A 722 -25.21 -11.70 -14.67
CA TRP A 722 -24.32 -10.59 -15.00
C TRP A 722 -23.05 -10.54 -14.13
N ASP A 723 -23.08 -11.17 -12.95
CA ASP A 723 -21.94 -11.23 -12.02
C ASP A 723 -20.98 -12.39 -12.35
N ASP A 724 -21.29 -13.21 -13.36
CA ASP A 724 -20.46 -14.36 -13.73
C ASP A 724 -19.10 -13.90 -14.30
N PRO A 725 -17.98 -14.50 -13.90
CA PRO A 725 -16.66 -14.16 -14.42
C PRO A 725 -16.56 -14.19 -15.95
N ALA A 726 -17.27 -15.10 -16.62
CA ALA A 726 -17.29 -15.19 -18.08
C ALA A 726 -17.98 -13.97 -18.72
N MET A 727 -19.02 -13.42 -18.08
CA MET A 727 -19.65 -12.17 -18.52
C MET A 727 -18.72 -10.97 -18.34
N SER A 728 -17.97 -10.92 -17.24
CA SER A 728 -16.95 -9.87 -17.02
C SER A 728 -15.86 -9.89 -18.10
N GLU A 729 -15.46 -11.07 -18.57
CA GLU A 729 -14.49 -11.20 -19.66
C GLU A 729 -15.04 -10.69 -21.00
N ILE A 730 -16.29 -11.01 -21.33
CA ILE A 730 -16.94 -10.51 -22.55
C ILE A 730 -17.13 -8.99 -22.49
N GLU A 731 -17.51 -8.42 -21.34
CA GLU A 731 -17.64 -6.97 -21.19
C GLU A 731 -16.30 -6.24 -21.39
N LYS A 732 -15.18 -6.84 -20.96
CA LYS A 732 -13.84 -6.32 -21.29
C LYS A 732 -13.57 -6.35 -22.80
N LYS A 733 -13.86 -7.48 -23.47
CA LYS A 733 -13.73 -7.59 -24.94
C LYS A 733 -14.59 -6.55 -25.66
N PHE A 734 -15.83 -6.34 -25.20
CA PHE A 734 -16.75 -5.35 -25.74
C PHE A 734 -16.21 -3.92 -25.57
N ALA A 735 -15.73 -3.56 -24.38
CA ALA A 735 -15.12 -2.26 -24.11
C ALA A 735 -13.86 -2.01 -24.99
N ASP A 736 -13.04 -3.03 -25.19
CA ASP A 736 -11.85 -2.94 -26.06
C ASP A 736 -12.22 -2.79 -27.54
N ALA A 737 -13.23 -3.52 -28.03
CA ALA A 737 -13.74 -3.37 -29.39
C ALA A 737 -14.42 -2.01 -29.61
N ALA A 738 -15.13 -1.49 -28.59
CA ALA A 738 -15.75 -0.16 -28.61
C ALA A 738 -14.71 0.95 -28.72
N ARG A 739 -13.61 0.87 -27.96
CA ARG A 739 -12.48 1.81 -28.03
C ARG A 739 -11.80 1.83 -29.41
N ARG A 740 -11.84 0.70 -30.13
CA ARG A 740 -11.25 0.56 -31.47
C ARG A 740 -12.21 0.94 -32.60
N HIS A 741 -13.45 1.32 -32.28
CA HIS A 741 -14.52 1.64 -33.25
C HIS A 741 -14.74 0.54 -34.33
N SER A 742 -14.52 -0.73 -33.98
CA SER A 742 -14.68 -1.85 -34.92
C SER A 742 -16.12 -2.38 -34.90
N SER A 743 -16.93 -1.96 -35.87
CA SER A 743 -18.37 -2.27 -35.92
C SER A 743 -18.69 -3.76 -36.07
N GLU A 744 -17.92 -4.49 -36.89
CA GLU A 744 -18.12 -5.94 -37.10
C GLU A 744 -17.73 -6.75 -35.86
N GLU A 745 -16.65 -6.35 -35.19
CA GLU A 745 -16.18 -7.00 -33.97
C GLU A 745 -17.13 -6.76 -32.79
N LEU A 746 -17.67 -5.53 -32.68
CA LEU A 746 -18.72 -5.20 -31.72
C LEU A 746 -19.98 -6.03 -31.94
N GLU A 747 -20.42 -6.21 -33.19
CA GLU A 747 -21.59 -7.04 -33.49
C GLU A 747 -21.35 -8.52 -33.14
N ARG A 748 -20.15 -9.04 -33.43
CA ARG A 748 -19.76 -10.40 -33.03
C ARG A 748 -19.76 -10.58 -31.51
N ILE A 749 -19.13 -9.67 -30.77
CA ILE A 749 -19.05 -9.74 -29.30
C ILE A 749 -20.43 -9.54 -28.67
N THR A 750 -21.28 -8.70 -29.26
CA THR A 750 -22.67 -8.55 -28.81
C THR A 750 -23.43 -9.87 -28.91
N ARG A 751 -23.30 -10.60 -30.03
CA ARG A 751 -23.88 -11.94 -30.18
C ARG A 751 -23.28 -12.96 -29.19
N GLU A 752 -21.98 -12.90 -28.97
CA GLU A 752 -21.29 -13.76 -27.98
C GLU A 752 -21.82 -13.51 -26.56
N ARG A 753 -21.98 -12.24 -26.19
CA ARG A 753 -22.56 -11.80 -24.92
C ARG A 753 -23.98 -12.29 -24.73
N GLU A 754 -24.83 -12.12 -25.74
CA GLU A 754 -26.23 -12.55 -25.69
C GLU A 754 -26.34 -14.07 -25.52
N ASN A 755 -25.56 -14.83 -26.30
CA ASN A 755 -25.53 -16.29 -26.18
C ASN A 755 -25.06 -16.74 -24.80
N LEU A 756 -24.01 -16.12 -24.26
CA LEU A 756 -23.51 -16.44 -22.92
C LEU A 756 -24.56 -16.12 -21.86
N LEU A 757 -25.19 -14.95 -21.93
CA LEU A 757 -26.23 -14.54 -20.98
C LEU A 757 -27.42 -15.53 -20.98
N VAL A 758 -27.86 -15.98 -22.16
CA VAL A 758 -28.92 -17.00 -22.29
C VAL A 758 -28.51 -18.32 -21.64
N GLN A 759 -27.26 -18.76 -21.83
CA GLN A 759 -26.74 -19.98 -21.22
C GLN A 759 -26.66 -19.88 -19.69
N LEU A 760 -26.13 -18.77 -19.17
CA LEU A 760 -26.03 -18.53 -17.73
C LEU A 760 -27.42 -18.49 -17.08
N GLN A 761 -28.37 -17.78 -17.69
CA GLN A 761 -29.76 -17.73 -17.20
C GLN A 761 -30.43 -19.10 -17.23
N ALA A 762 -30.14 -19.94 -18.24
CA ALA A 762 -30.61 -21.33 -18.27
C ALA A 762 -30.05 -22.16 -17.10
N MET A 763 -28.77 -22.00 -16.75
CA MET A 763 -28.17 -22.66 -15.59
C MET A 763 -28.78 -22.18 -14.27
N VAL A 764 -29.07 -20.88 -14.13
CA VAL A 764 -29.76 -20.36 -12.95
C VAL A 764 -31.16 -20.96 -12.84
N ARG A 765 -31.91 -21.07 -13.95
CA ARG A 765 -33.24 -21.71 -13.95
C ARG A 765 -33.18 -23.17 -13.52
N GLU A 766 -32.20 -23.93 -13.98
CA GLU A 766 -32.04 -25.34 -13.59
C GLU A 766 -31.65 -25.50 -12.11
N ARG A 767 -30.81 -24.60 -11.60
CA ARG A 767 -30.49 -24.52 -10.16
C ARG A 767 -31.75 -24.21 -9.32
N LEU A 768 -32.61 -23.32 -9.79
CA LEU A 768 -33.86 -23.01 -9.11
C LEU A 768 -34.85 -24.18 -9.18
N ARG A 769 -34.91 -24.90 -10.31
CA ARG A 769 -35.75 -26.09 -10.51
C ARG A 769 -35.38 -27.24 -9.57
N THR A 770 -34.09 -27.41 -9.28
CA THR A 770 -33.57 -28.50 -8.42
C THR A 770 -33.52 -28.15 -6.93
N ASN A 771 -33.93 -26.94 -6.53
CA ASN A 771 -33.88 -26.49 -5.14
C ASN A 771 -35.01 -27.08 -4.29
N VAL A 772 -34.66 -27.92 -3.32
CA VAL A 772 -35.62 -28.63 -2.44
C VAL A 772 -36.08 -27.79 -1.23
N VAL A 773 -35.28 -26.80 -0.80
CA VAL A 773 -35.53 -26.05 0.46
C VAL A 773 -36.63 -25.00 0.28
N ASN A 774 -36.73 -24.40 -0.90
CA ASN A 774 -37.77 -23.43 -1.25
C ASN A 774 -38.17 -23.62 -2.72
N PRO A 775 -39.02 -24.61 -3.03
CA PRO A 775 -39.36 -24.98 -4.39
C PRO A 775 -40.09 -23.85 -5.11
N ILE A 776 -39.79 -23.69 -6.39
CA ILE A 776 -40.49 -22.78 -7.30
C ILE A 776 -41.31 -23.62 -8.26
N ASP A 777 -42.53 -23.18 -8.55
CA ASP A 777 -43.40 -23.81 -9.55
C ASP A 777 -42.65 -23.91 -10.90
N PRO A 778 -42.41 -25.12 -11.44
CA PRO A 778 -41.70 -25.32 -12.71
C PRO A 778 -42.34 -24.54 -13.87
N GLU A 779 -43.66 -24.36 -13.85
CA GLU A 779 -44.36 -23.64 -14.91
C GLU A 779 -44.02 -22.13 -14.91
N LEU A 780 -43.72 -21.54 -13.75
CA LEU A 780 -43.23 -20.16 -13.67
C LEU A 780 -41.81 -20.02 -14.25
N LEU A 781 -40.96 -21.03 -14.07
CA LEU A 781 -39.62 -21.06 -14.67
C LEU A 781 -39.68 -21.21 -16.20
N ASP A 782 -40.62 -22.01 -16.70
CA ASP A 782 -40.84 -22.17 -18.14
C ASP A 782 -41.41 -20.89 -18.78
N LEU A 783 -42.33 -20.21 -18.08
CA LEU A 783 -42.85 -18.92 -18.51
C LEU A 783 -41.76 -17.83 -18.51
N ASP A 784 -40.88 -17.81 -17.50
CA ASP A 784 -39.72 -16.89 -17.49
C ASP A 784 -38.75 -17.16 -18.65
N ALA A 785 -38.47 -18.42 -18.96
CA ALA A 785 -37.61 -18.77 -20.09
C ALA A 785 -38.18 -18.24 -21.41
N ARG A 786 -39.49 -18.41 -21.64
CA ARG A 786 -40.19 -17.89 -22.83
C ARG A 786 -40.28 -16.36 -22.84
N TYR A 787 -40.48 -15.75 -21.68
CA TYR A 787 -40.51 -14.29 -21.55
C TYR A 787 -39.16 -13.68 -21.91
N THR A 788 -38.09 -14.21 -21.32
CA THR A 788 -36.72 -13.77 -21.54
C THR A 788 -36.29 -13.98 -22.98
N SER A 789 -36.68 -15.09 -23.63
CA SER A 789 -36.38 -15.31 -25.05
C SER A 789 -37.07 -14.29 -25.96
N VAL A 790 -38.31 -13.92 -25.67
CA VAL A 790 -39.05 -12.88 -26.43
C VAL A 790 -38.40 -11.51 -26.23
N LEU A 791 -37.94 -11.20 -25.01
CA LEU A 791 -37.20 -9.95 -24.74
C LEU A 791 -35.87 -9.90 -25.50
N HIS A 792 -35.06 -10.97 -25.46
CA HIS A 792 -33.79 -11.02 -26.21
C HIS A 792 -34.01 -10.88 -27.71
N ALA A 793 -35.03 -11.54 -28.28
CA ALA A 793 -35.39 -11.38 -29.69
C ALA A 793 -35.82 -9.95 -30.05
N ARG A 794 -36.49 -9.25 -29.12
CA ARG A 794 -36.88 -7.84 -29.27
C ARG A 794 -35.69 -6.89 -29.27
N TYR A 795 -34.67 -7.13 -28.42
CA TYR A 795 -33.46 -6.33 -28.41
C TYR A 795 -32.57 -6.60 -29.64
N ALA A 796 -32.47 -7.85 -30.10
CA ALA A 796 -31.61 -8.24 -31.21
C ALA A 796 -32.12 -7.78 -32.60
N SER A 797 -33.44 -7.68 -32.80
CA SER A 797 -34.03 -7.45 -34.14
C SER A 797 -34.04 -5.99 -34.62
N LYS A 798 -33.63 -4.99 -33.80
CA LYS A 798 -33.68 -3.53 -34.07
C LYS A 798 -35.05 -2.98 -34.55
N HIS A 799 -36.07 -3.81 -34.66
CA HIS A 799 -37.41 -3.49 -35.14
C HIS A 799 -38.45 -4.03 -34.15
N TRP A 800 -39.48 -3.23 -33.88
CA TRP A 800 -40.54 -3.48 -32.90
C TRP A 800 -41.55 -4.57 -33.34
N THR A 801 -41.13 -5.55 -34.16
CA THR A 801 -42.05 -6.41 -34.93
C THR A 801 -42.71 -7.54 -34.15
N ASN A 802 -42.30 -7.82 -32.89
CA ASN A 802 -42.83 -8.95 -32.11
C ASN A 802 -43.80 -8.57 -30.97
N THR A 803 -44.57 -7.50 -31.13
CA THR A 803 -45.50 -7.02 -30.09
C THR A 803 -46.57 -8.06 -29.74
N ALA A 804 -47.03 -8.87 -30.71
CA ALA A 804 -48.09 -9.84 -30.50
C ALA A 804 -47.66 -11.02 -29.59
N GLU A 805 -46.48 -11.62 -29.82
CA GLU A 805 -45.97 -12.68 -28.95
C GLU A 805 -45.63 -12.15 -27.56
N HIS A 806 -45.08 -10.94 -27.48
CA HIS A 806 -44.82 -10.25 -26.21
C HIS A 806 -46.10 -10.02 -25.40
N THR A 807 -47.17 -9.53 -26.02
CA THR A 807 -48.47 -9.40 -25.36
C THR A 807 -49.06 -10.76 -24.97
N ALA A 808 -48.88 -11.80 -25.79
CA ALA A 808 -49.37 -13.14 -25.50
C ALA A 808 -48.67 -13.77 -24.28
N ILE A 809 -47.34 -13.65 -24.18
CA ILE A 809 -46.59 -14.19 -23.03
C ILE A 809 -46.90 -13.43 -21.74
N ILE A 810 -47.04 -12.09 -21.81
CA ILE A 810 -47.47 -11.26 -20.68
C ILE A 810 -48.81 -11.74 -20.12
N LYS A 811 -49.79 -12.02 -21.00
CA LYS A 811 -51.10 -12.56 -20.58
C LYS A 811 -50.98 -13.93 -19.92
N GLN A 812 -50.13 -14.82 -20.44
CA GLN A 812 -49.91 -16.14 -19.83
C GLN A 812 -49.26 -16.04 -18.45
N ILE A 813 -48.30 -15.13 -18.26
CA ILE A 813 -47.71 -14.84 -16.95
C ILE A 813 -48.76 -14.26 -16.02
N ALA A 814 -49.56 -13.29 -16.49
CA ALA A 814 -50.62 -12.68 -15.70
C ALA A 814 -51.63 -13.71 -15.18
N LEU A 815 -52.01 -14.72 -15.97
CA LEU A 815 -52.89 -15.82 -15.53
C LEU A 815 -52.35 -16.55 -14.28
N LYS A 816 -51.03 -16.69 -14.15
CA LYS A 816 -50.38 -17.31 -12.98
C LYS A 816 -50.18 -16.33 -11.83
N LEU A 817 -49.92 -15.07 -12.14
CA LEU A 817 -49.63 -14.03 -11.15
C LEU A 817 -50.88 -13.27 -10.66
N GLY A 818 -52.08 -13.65 -11.11
CA GLY A 818 -53.33 -13.02 -10.73
C GLY A 818 -53.74 -11.99 -11.77
N PRO A 819 -54.48 -12.40 -12.82
CA PRO A 819 -54.84 -11.56 -13.94
C PRO A 819 -55.97 -10.60 -13.53
N ILE A 820 -56.03 -9.45 -14.22
CA ILE A 820 -57.21 -8.61 -14.21
C ILE A 820 -58.34 -9.32 -14.97
N ALA A 821 -59.57 -9.20 -14.47
CA ALA A 821 -60.75 -9.68 -15.19
C ALA A 821 -61.07 -8.74 -16.36
N HIS A 822 -60.81 -9.18 -17.59
CA HIS A 822 -61.26 -8.49 -18.81
C HIS A 822 -62.68 -8.94 -19.12
N GLY A 823 -63.68 -8.13 -18.74
CA GLY A 823 -65.08 -8.52 -18.82
C GLY A 823 -65.58 -8.75 -20.25
N SER A 824 -66.17 -9.92 -20.50
CA SER A 824 -67.10 -10.15 -21.62
C SER A 824 -68.52 -9.76 -21.17
N GLY A 825 -68.86 -8.48 -21.26
CA GLY A 825 -70.26 -8.06 -21.38
C GLY A 825 -71.21 -8.19 -20.18
N THR A 826 -70.77 -8.44 -18.95
CA THR A 826 -71.63 -8.33 -17.76
C THR A 826 -71.12 -7.28 -16.78
N GLU A 827 -72.08 -6.50 -16.30
CA GLU A 827 -71.98 -5.22 -15.60
C GLU A 827 -71.25 -5.27 -14.25
N ASN A 828 -70.68 -4.11 -13.90
CA ASN A 828 -70.01 -3.74 -12.64
C ASN A 828 -68.68 -4.44 -12.32
N ASP A 829 -67.68 -3.60 -11.98
CA ASP A 829 -66.37 -3.98 -11.44
C ASP A 829 -65.40 -4.70 -12.38
N SER A 830 -65.00 -4.06 -13.49
CA SER A 830 -63.72 -4.45 -14.10
C SER A 830 -62.59 -4.08 -13.13
N SER A 831 -61.91 -5.08 -12.57
CA SER A 831 -60.71 -4.89 -11.74
C SER A 831 -59.60 -4.05 -12.43
N ALA A 832 -59.69 -3.88 -13.76
CA ALA A 832 -58.88 -2.98 -14.56
C ALA A 832 -58.94 -1.52 -14.09
N ALA A 833 -60.07 -1.08 -13.54
CA ALA A 833 -60.24 0.29 -13.06
C ALA A 833 -59.35 0.62 -11.86
N TYR A 834 -58.92 -0.39 -11.09
CA TYR A 834 -58.01 -0.20 -9.96
C TYR A 834 -56.53 -0.28 -10.35
N SER A 835 -56.22 -0.71 -11.57
CA SER A 835 -54.86 -0.99 -12.02
C SER A 835 -54.03 0.27 -12.28
N THR A 836 -52.71 0.09 -12.26
CA THR A 836 -51.74 1.15 -12.57
C THR A 836 -51.17 0.98 -13.98
N ALA A 837 -50.83 2.11 -14.59
CA ALA A 837 -50.00 2.15 -15.78
C ALA A 837 -48.53 1.92 -15.41
N PHE A 838 -48.08 2.59 -14.34
CA PHE A 838 -46.76 2.44 -13.75
C PHE A 838 -46.72 2.89 -12.29
N GLY A 839 -45.69 2.45 -11.58
CA GLY A 839 -45.43 2.80 -10.20
C GLY A 839 -44.07 2.26 -9.75
N SER A 840 -43.47 2.91 -8.78
CA SER A 840 -42.23 2.47 -8.16
C SER A 840 -42.23 2.89 -6.69
N MET A 841 -41.43 2.21 -5.88
CA MET A 841 -41.40 2.47 -4.44
C MET A 841 -40.00 2.42 -3.87
N THR A 842 -39.76 3.19 -2.82
CA THR A 842 -38.64 3.02 -1.89
C THR A 842 -39.18 2.90 -0.44
N ARG A 843 -38.41 2.24 0.41
CA ARG A 843 -38.73 2.09 1.83
C ARG A 843 -37.51 2.44 2.67
N ARG A 844 -37.72 3.25 3.71
CA ARG A 844 -36.73 3.55 4.75
C ARG A 844 -37.40 3.37 6.12
N ASN A 845 -37.06 2.30 6.83
CA ASN A 845 -37.69 1.91 8.10
C ASN A 845 -39.23 1.78 7.96
N GLU A 846 -39.96 2.64 8.69
CA GLU A 846 -41.43 2.71 8.72
C GLU A 846 -42.02 3.59 7.62
N ILE A 847 -41.18 4.30 6.87
CA ILE A 847 -41.59 5.22 5.82
C ILE A 847 -41.56 4.49 4.48
N ILE A 848 -42.66 4.58 3.75
CA ILE A 848 -42.79 4.10 2.38
C ILE A 848 -43.08 5.29 1.49
N GLU A 849 -42.28 5.43 0.44
CA GLU A 849 -42.45 6.45 -0.60
C GLU A 849 -42.73 5.73 -1.92
N ILE A 850 -43.88 6.02 -2.51
CA ILE A 850 -44.27 5.57 -3.84
C ILE A 850 -44.16 6.78 -4.77
N TYR A 851 -43.36 6.64 -5.82
CA TYR A 851 -43.12 7.67 -6.83
C TYR A 851 -43.52 7.14 -8.21
N SER A 852 -43.75 8.08 -9.14
CA SER A 852 -44.21 7.77 -10.49
C SER A 852 -45.48 6.89 -10.49
N LEU A 853 -46.39 7.05 -9.52
CA LEU A 853 -47.61 6.24 -9.47
C LEU A 853 -48.65 6.81 -10.43
N SER A 854 -49.08 6.03 -11.41
CA SER A 854 -50.15 6.43 -12.34
C SER A 854 -51.22 5.35 -12.41
N PHE A 855 -52.46 5.74 -12.16
CA PHE A 855 -53.63 4.86 -12.26
C PHE A 855 -54.24 4.92 -13.66
N LYS A 856 -54.83 3.81 -14.13
CA LYS A 856 -55.63 3.81 -15.38
C LYS A 856 -56.95 4.57 -15.21
N ASP A 857 -57.60 4.42 -14.05
CA ASP A 857 -58.72 5.28 -13.62
C ASP A 857 -58.37 5.88 -12.25
N PRO A 858 -57.78 7.10 -12.21
CA PRO A 858 -57.43 7.77 -10.95
C PRO A 858 -58.61 7.96 -9.99
N MET A 859 -59.84 8.06 -10.50
CA MET A 859 -61.04 8.28 -9.68
C MET A 859 -61.48 7.03 -8.91
N ARG A 860 -61.00 5.84 -9.29
CA ARG A 860 -61.29 4.56 -8.61
C ARG A 860 -60.03 3.95 -7.99
N GLY A 861 -58.91 4.00 -8.69
CA GLY A 861 -57.66 3.40 -8.26
C GLY A 861 -57.02 4.12 -7.06
N LEU A 862 -56.97 5.45 -7.09
CA LEU A 862 -56.30 6.22 -6.03
C LEU A 862 -57.03 6.12 -4.67
N PRO A 863 -58.37 6.24 -4.58
CA PRO A 863 -59.08 6.01 -3.32
C PRO A 863 -58.89 4.59 -2.78
N ALA A 864 -59.04 3.57 -3.63
CA ALA A 864 -58.86 2.17 -3.22
C ALA A 864 -57.45 1.91 -2.70
N PHE A 865 -56.43 2.53 -3.31
CA PHE A 865 -55.04 2.45 -2.87
C PHE A 865 -54.84 3.05 -1.47
N VAL A 866 -55.37 4.25 -1.22
CA VAL A 866 -55.31 4.87 0.12
C VAL A 866 -56.07 4.06 1.16
N ASP A 867 -57.27 3.58 0.83
CA ASP A 867 -58.06 2.75 1.74
C ASP A 867 -57.34 1.42 2.07
N TRP A 868 -56.59 0.85 1.12
CA TRP A 868 -55.72 -0.28 1.37
C TRP A 868 -54.57 0.04 2.34
N LEU A 869 -53.90 1.20 2.18
CA LEU A 869 -52.88 1.65 3.14
C LEU A 869 -53.48 1.86 4.54
N CYS A 870 -54.66 2.48 4.62
CA CYS A 870 -55.39 2.73 5.85
C CYS A 870 -55.78 1.44 6.59
N ARG A 871 -56.21 0.40 5.86
CA ARG A 871 -56.50 -0.93 6.44
C ARG A 871 -55.28 -1.61 7.05
N HIS A 872 -54.08 -1.25 6.61
CA HIS A 872 -52.82 -1.70 7.22
C HIS A 872 -52.38 -0.85 8.43
N GLY A 873 -53.22 0.08 8.90
CA GLY A 873 -52.92 0.95 10.03
C GLY A 873 -51.92 2.06 9.71
N CYS A 874 -51.74 2.38 8.43
CA CYS A 874 -50.86 3.48 8.03
C CYS A 874 -51.43 4.84 8.42
N THR A 875 -50.53 5.76 8.78
CA THR A 875 -50.89 7.14 9.17
C THR A 875 -50.05 8.14 8.38
N LYS A 876 -50.40 9.43 8.49
CA LYS A 876 -49.69 10.55 7.84
C LYS A 876 -49.50 10.34 6.33
N ILE A 877 -50.58 9.93 5.65
CA ILE A 877 -50.58 9.73 4.21
C ILE A 877 -50.54 11.11 3.55
N LYS A 878 -49.43 11.38 2.87
CA LYS A 878 -49.19 12.59 2.10
C LYS A 878 -49.17 12.26 0.61
N TYR A 879 -49.70 13.15 -0.21
CA TYR A 879 -49.72 12.99 -1.66
C TYR A 879 -49.43 14.30 -2.39
N GLU A 880 -49.00 14.18 -3.64
CA GLU A 880 -48.84 15.30 -4.56
C GLU A 880 -49.05 14.83 -6.00
N PHE A 881 -49.81 15.62 -6.76
CA PHE A 881 -50.05 15.39 -8.18
C PHE A 881 -49.07 16.22 -9.01
N ILE A 882 -48.41 15.59 -9.98
CA ILE A 882 -47.37 16.22 -10.78
C ILE A 882 -47.86 16.33 -12.23
N SER A 883 -47.72 17.53 -12.82
CA SER A 883 -48.03 17.76 -14.23
C SER A 883 -46.93 17.20 -15.14
N ARG A 884 -47.24 16.85 -16.39
CA ARG A 884 -46.24 16.30 -17.34
C ARG A 884 -45.10 17.28 -17.65
N LYS A 885 -45.35 18.60 -17.63
CA LYS A 885 -44.32 19.62 -17.89
C LYS A 885 -43.25 19.64 -16.80
N SER A 886 -43.67 19.58 -15.53
CA SER A 886 -42.74 19.45 -14.39
C SER A 886 -42.00 18.11 -14.38
N PHE A 887 -42.63 17.03 -14.84
CA PHE A 887 -41.99 15.72 -14.93
C PHE A 887 -40.89 15.65 -16.00
N LEU A 888 -41.10 16.25 -17.18
CA LEU A 888 -40.10 16.30 -18.26
C LEU A 888 -38.94 17.27 -17.95
N GLU A 889 -39.19 18.35 -17.20
CA GLU A 889 -38.13 19.22 -16.67
C GLU A 889 -37.24 18.45 -15.68
N ASP A 890 -37.83 17.63 -14.79
CA ASP A 890 -37.09 16.73 -13.89
C ASP A 890 -36.32 15.60 -14.64
N GLU A 891 -36.88 15.01 -15.70
CA GLU A 891 -36.20 13.98 -16.52
C GLU A 891 -35.05 14.56 -17.38
N SER A 892 -35.21 15.77 -17.94
CA SER A 892 -34.17 16.42 -18.76
C SER A 892 -32.94 16.86 -17.95
N GLU A 893 -33.10 17.07 -16.63
CA GLU A 893 -31.98 17.24 -15.69
C GLU A 893 -31.37 15.90 -15.24
N HIS A 894 -32.09 14.78 -15.37
CA HIS A 894 -31.58 13.43 -15.08
C HIS A 894 -30.80 12.81 -16.26
N GLU A 895 -31.17 13.08 -17.51
CA GLU A 895 -30.42 12.60 -18.69
C GLU A 895 -29.10 13.35 -18.96
N ASN A 896 -28.90 14.53 -18.35
CA ASN A 896 -27.68 15.34 -18.49
C ASN A 896 -26.62 15.14 -17.39
N ASN A 897 -26.73 14.09 -16.53
CA ASN A 897 -25.83 13.92 -15.39
C ASN A 897 -24.92 12.69 -15.44
#